data_AF-A0A8J7D1G1-F1
#
_entry.id   AF-A0A8J7D1G1-F1
#
_cell.length_a   1.000
_cell.length_b   1.000
_cell.length_c   1.000
_cell.angle_alpha   90.00
_cell.angle_beta   90.00
_cell.angle_gamma   90.00
#
_symmetry.space_group_name_H-M   'P 1'
#
loop_
_entity.id
_entity.type
_entity.pdbx_description
1 polymer ?
#
loop_
_entity_poly.entity_id
_entity_poly.type
_entity_poly.pdbx_seq_one_letter_code
_entity_poly.pdbx_strand_id
1 'polypeptide(L)'
;MLENLLQQREELLEKIRRIAETCEGIENEANARRVTELNGRQAELLTQKDELKAKLSALDGELGSIGKSINDLSGSGLEKILQAIKNQRWFFFANKPKVLMDRDTALLWADLNYFPYGKNNNSDIYSNSNSYAEVRDLITQTNSDSWGGFDDWEIPTNLELCKITADKTFPFQEDYDGRMMKNIIWWCVSNDEKLYVRDIRFPEKKDIYDYVAGAVIPCSHAYVPDDYENNISPSNNFYTETEKLQFTLNIFVQNDLIPMFDDEAITQLYRKIFVDKPALLKQLAEVEAQIAELQPAQTKLTANFNYKPLLAKYDVAATAKSPIKYFDAVLNVTDEFLDILNEYETAQAETIAAFLKIALKLKAKYTDNPNLTPEENSLLADRQKFLAARLELATDEPKRRILAVKAQAEKFSERLEKINDSENYFAELAALESEPRPSFELLVENLARIVLDTQRRVDFFAENKNFVASVVNSHAHWSDDYKAFKTSLREELAAACRNDAIEDEIFSAWYDDWQVKRFAIEQRFLPLVEFAIKGNLIDAFDIILGSLHAYRDAVDKFYLHERKNIYQKFAFQAGGDLQEKFETESTLYKSAEKLQRDLQEIIFSRDKTEERVFLLRWAEPLLNLPLDEISNFIRDRELDAISAEVLNQFAELRRQNFEQYLADSKSYGEAVQKRESEFNALIFRMRKDLHKS
;
A
#
# COMPACT_ATOMS: atom_id res chain seq x y z
N MET A 1 -5.91 -15.92 -86.73
CA MET A 1 -4.50 -15.56 -87.02
C MET A 1 -4.05 -14.36 -86.19
N LEU A 2 -4.83 -13.27 -86.16
CA LEU A 2 -4.53 -12.07 -85.34
C LEU A 2 -4.55 -12.33 -83.82
N GLU A 3 -5.54 -13.07 -83.30
CA GLU A 3 -5.62 -13.46 -81.88
C GLU A 3 -4.42 -14.28 -81.42
N ASN A 4 -3.97 -15.22 -82.25
CA ASN A 4 -2.82 -16.07 -81.94
C ASN A 4 -1.51 -15.25 -81.92
N LEU A 5 -1.39 -14.26 -82.81
CA LEU A 5 -0.27 -13.31 -82.80
C LEU A 5 -0.30 -12.34 -81.60
N LEU A 6 -1.50 -11.92 -81.16
CA LEU A 6 -1.65 -11.09 -79.95
C LEU A 6 -1.29 -11.85 -78.68
N GLN A 7 -1.70 -13.12 -78.59
CA GLN A 7 -1.34 -13.99 -77.46
C GLN A 7 0.15 -14.30 -77.43
N GLN A 8 0.78 -14.58 -78.58
CA GLN A 8 2.25 -14.72 -78.66
C GLN A 8 2.99 -13.44 -78.29
N ARG A 9 2.46 -12.26 -78.65
CA ARG A 9 3.05 -10.96 -78.27
C ARG A 9 3.00 -10.75 -76.75
N GLU A 10 1.88 -11.05 -76.11
CA GLU A 10 1.73 -10.98 -74.64
C GLU A 10 2.71 -11.94 -73.94
N GLU A 11 2.81 -13.19 -74.40
CA GLU A 11 3.76 -14.16 -73.84
C GLU A 11 5.23 -13.73 -74.02
N LEU A 12 5.58 -13.11 -75.16
CA LEU A 12 6.91 -12.58 -75.40
C LEU A 12 7.21 -11.36 -74.52
N LEU A 13 6.24 -10.44 -74.35
CA LEU A 13 6.39 -9.29 -73.46
C LEU A 13 6.59 -9.72 -72.00
N GLU A 14 5.89 -10.77 -71.57
CA GLU A 14 6.03 -11.31 -70.23
C GLU A 14 7.39 -12.00 -70.02
N LYS A 15 7.88 -12.74 -71.04
CA LYS A 15 9.25 -13.28 -71.03
C LYS A 15 10.31 -12.18 -71.00
N ILE A 16 10.10 -11.10 -71.76
CA ILE A 16 11.01 -9.94 -71.77
C ILE A 16 11.01 -9.25 -70.40
N ARG A 17 9.84 -9.05 -69.76
CA ARG A 17 9.76 -8.50 -68.40
C ARG A 17 10.49 -9.36 -67.37
N ARG A 18 10.31 -10.68 -67.40
CA ARG A 18 11.04 -11.59 -66.51
C ARG A 18 12.55 -11.55 -66.72
N ILE A 19 13.01 -11.46 -67.99
CA ILE A 19 14.43 -11.28 -68.31
C ILE A 19 14.94 -9.93 -67.80
N ALA A 20 14.18 -8.85 -67.98
CA ALA A 20 14.55 -7.52 -67.50
C ALA A 20 14.67 -7.47 -65.96
N GLU A 21 13.75 -8.08 -65.24
CA GLU A 21 13.80 -8.20 -63.77
C GLU A 21 14.99 -9.03 -63.28
N THR A 22 15.43 -10.04 -64.03
CA THR A 22 16.51 -10.97 -63.61
C THR A 22 17.90 -10.68 -64.19
N CYS A 23 18.01 -9.95 -65.31
CA CYS A 23 19.27 -9.71 -66.02
C CYS A 23 19.71 -8.24 -66.05
N GLU A 24 18.82 -7.26 -65.89
CA GLU A 24 19.16 -5.82 -66.03
C GLU A 24 19.45 -5.11 -64.69
N GLY A 25 19.41 -5.82 -63.56
CA GLY A 25 19.83 -5.28 -62.26
C GLY A 25 19.14 -3.95 -61.91
N ILE A 26 19.91 -2.93 -61.50
CA ILE A 26 19.41 -1.59 -61.11
C ILE A 26 19.10 -0.71 -62.34
N GLU A 27 19.50 -1.11 -63.55
CA GLU A 27 19.22 -0.34 -64.77
C GLU A 27 17.73 -0.43 -65.15
N ASN A 28 17.02 -1.45 -64.66
CA ASN A 28 15.57 -1.55 -64.73
C ASN A 28 14.90 -0.69 -63.64
N GLU A 29 14.01 0.21 -64.03
CA GLU A 29 13.37 1.18 -63.14
C GLU A 29 12.56 0.53 -62.00
N ALA A 30 11.93 -0.63 -62.24
CA ALA A 30 11.18 -1.36 -61.22
C ALA A 30 12.11 -1.95 -60.14
N ASN A 31 13.24 -2.53 -60.57
CA ASN A 31 14.27 -3.03 -59.66
C ASN A 31 14.95 -1.89 -58.88
N ALA A 32 15.23 -0.75 -59.52
CA ALA A 32 15.80 0.43 -58.86
C ALA A 32 14.88 0.97 -57.75
N ARG A 33 13.57 1.04 -57.99
CA ARG A 33 12.58 1.41 -56.98
C ARG A 33 12.56 0.42 -55.82
N ARG A 34 12.56 -0.88 -56.10
CA ARG A 34 12.56 -1.92 -55.05
C ARG A 34 13.83 -1.93 -54.22
N VAL A 35 15.00 -1.72 -54.83
CA VAL A 35 16.27 -1.57 -54.09
C VAL A 35 16.25 -0.32 -53.21
N THR A 36 15.68 0.78 -53.69
CA THR A 36 15.53 2.02 -52.90
C THR A 36 14.61 1.80 -51.68
N GLU A 37 13.49 1.11 -51.87
CA GLU A 37 12.57 0.75 -50.78
C GLU A 37 13.24 -0.17 -49.75
N LEU A 38 13.94 -1.20 -50.21
CA LEU A 38 14.68 -2.13 -49.33
C LEU A 38 15.81 -1.42 -48.57
N ASN A 39 16.53 -0.50 -49.21
CA ASN A 39 17.55 0.31 -48.53
C ASN A 39 16.93 1.26 -47.50
N GLY A 40 15.76 1.85 -47.79
CA GLY A 40 15.00 2.64 -46.83
C GLY A 40 14.61 1.81 -45.62
N ARG A 41 14.06 0.61 -45.84
CA ARG A 41 13.69 -0.31 -44.77
C ARG A 41 14.90 -0.82 -43.98
N GLN A 42 16.02 -1.05 -44.65
CA GLN A 42 17.28 -1.44 -44.01
C GLN A 42 17.81 -0.32 -43.09
N ALA A 43 17.74 0.94 -43.54
CA ALA A 43 18.13 2.09 -42.74
C ALA A 43 17.24 2.27 -41.51
N GLU A 44 15.92 2.13 -41.66
CA GLU A 44 14.98 2.14 -40.52
C GLU A 44 15.30 1.06 -39.48
N LEU A 45 15.56 -0.17 -39.93
CA LEU A 45 15.88 -1.29 -39.04
C LEU A 45 17.25 -1.12 -38.36
N LEU A 46 18.23 -0.50 -39.04
CA LEU A 46 19.52 -0.16 -38.44
C LEU A 46 19.35 0.90 -37.35
N THR A 47 18.55 1.94 -37.59
CA THR A 47 18.23 2.97 -36.58
C THR A 47 17.54 2.35 -35.36
N GLN A 48 16.52 1.51 -35.57
CA GLN A 48 15.85 0.80 -34.47
C GLN A 48 16.80 -0.10 -33.67
N LYS A 49 17.73 -0.77 -34.36
CA LYS A 49 18.76 -1.59 -33.71
C LYS A 49 19.69 -0.74 -32.84
N ASP A 50 20.08 0.44 -33.29
CA ASP A 50 20.95 1.34 -32.53
C ASP A 50 20.22 1.99 -31.34
N GLU A 51 18.93 2.32 -31.49
CA GLU A 51 18.08 2.76 -30.38
C GLU A 51 17.93 1.68 -29.30
N LEU A 52 17.70 0.43 -29.70
CA LEU A 52 17.62 -0.69 -28.77
C LEU A 52 18.94 -0.92 -28.02
N LYS A 53 20.08 -0.78 -28.70
CA LYS A 53 21.40 -0.83 -28.04
C LYS A 53 21.59 0.29 -27.02
N ALA A 54 21.16 1.51 -27.36
CA ALA A 54 21.25 2.64 -26.44
C ALA A 54 20.37 2.41 -25.19
N LYS A 55 19.14 1.90 -25.37
CA LYS A 55 18.26 1.51 -24.26
C LYS A 55 18.87 0.41 -23.39
N LEU A 56 19.48 -0.60 -24.01
CA LEU A 56 20.15 -1.70 -23.28
C LEU A 56 21.32 -1.18 -22.43
N SER A 57 22.15 -0.30 -23.00
CA SER A 57 23.26 0.33 -22.28
C SER A 57 22.80 1.21 -21.12
N ALA A 58 21.64 1.87 -21.24
CA ALA A 58 21.05 2.65 -20.16
C ALA A 58 20.56 1.74 -19.02
N LEU A 59 19.88 0.64 -19.35
CA LEU A 59 19.45 -0.38 -18.39
C LEU A 59 20.62 -1.04 -17.66
N ASP A 60 21.72 -1.34 -18.36
CA ASP A 60 22.94 -1.86 -17.74
C ASP A 60 23.56 -0.85 -16.75
N GLY A 61 23.51 0.44 -17.09
CA GLY A 61 23.92 1.53 -16.19
C GLY A 61 23.03 1.63 -14.94
N GLU A 62 21.71 1.54 -15.12
CA GLU A 62 20.74 1.52 -14.01
C GLU A 62 20.93 0.29 -13.12
N LEU A 63 21.09 -0.90 -13.69
CA LEU A 63 21.39 -2.13 -12.96
C LEU A 63 22.72 -2.04 -12.20
N GLY A 64 23.76 -1.43 -12.79
CA GLY A 64 25.01 -1.14 -12.11
C GLY A 64 24.83 -0.17 -10.94
N SER A 65 23.98 0.85 -11.10
CA SER A 65 23.66 1.80 -10.03
C SER A 65 22.86 1.15 -8.90
N ILE A 66 21.89 0.28 -9.24
CA ILE A 66 21.09 -0.49 -8.29
C ILE A 66 21.99 -1.48 -7.55
N GLY A 67 22.89 -2.19 -8.25
CA GLY A 67 23.87 -3.08 -7.61
C GLY A 67 24.79 -2.34 -6.63
N LYS A 68 25.20 -1.11 -6.97
CA LYS A 68 25.97 -0.25 -6.07
C LYS A 68 25.14 0.21 -4.87
N SER A 69 23.90 0.64 -5.08
CA SER A 69 22.99 1.02 -4.00
C SER A 69 22.62 -0.16 -3.10
N ILE A 70 22.42 -1.36 -3.65
CA ILE A 70 22.21 -2.59 -2.88
C ILE A 70 23.45 -2.85 -2.01
N ASN A 71 24.66 -2.81 -2.56
CA ASN A 71 25.90 -2.98 -1.79
C ASN A 71 26.10 -1.91 -0.71
N ASP A 72 25.75 -0.65 -0.99
CA ASP A 72 25.81 0.44 -0.02
C ASP A 72 24.77 0.27 1.11
N LEU A 73 23.61 -0.33 0.80
CA LEU A 73 22.51 -0.57 1.73
C LEU A 73 22.60 -1.92 2.48
N SER A 74 23.29 -2.93 1.94
CA SER A 74 23.22 -4.32 2.42
C SER A 74 24.28 -4.73 3.45
N GLY A 75 25.27 -3.89 3.78
CA GLY A 75 26.18 -4.16 4.90
C GLY A 75 27.57 -3.56 4.72
N SER A 76 27.86 -2.42 5.36
CA SER A 76 29.25 -1.94 5.39
C SER A 76 29.68 -1.21 6.66
N GLY A 77 28.78 -0.58 7.42
CA GLY A 77 29.16 0.18 8.62
C GLY A 77 29.78 -0.69 9.72
N LEU A 78 28.97 -1.64 10.22
CA LEU A 78 29.38 -2.56 11.29
C LEU A 78 30.52 -3.48 10.84
N GLU A 79 30.44 -4.04 9.64
CA GLU A 79 31.44 -4.97 9.12
C GLU A 79 32.82 -4.29 8.94
N LYS A 80 32.87 -3.04 8.48
CA LYS A 80 34.12 -2.26 8.42
C LYS A 80 34.71 -2.02 9.81
N ILE A 81 33.87 -1.73 10.81
CA ILE A 81 34.32 -1.57 12.20
C ILE A 81 34.86 -2.89 12.76
N LEU A 82 34.13 -4.00 12.59
CA LEU A 82 34.58 -5.32 13.04
C LEU A 82 35.88 -5.74 12.33
N GLN A 83 36.01 -5.46 11.03
CA GLN A 83 37.23 -5.73 10.29
C GLN A 83 38.41 -4.87 10.77
N ALA A 84 38.17 -3.61 11.17
CA ALA A 84 39.19 -2.78 11.79
C ALA A 84 39.60 -3.32 13.17
N ILE A 85 38.63 -3.79 13.99
CA ILE A 85 38.91 -4.49 15.25
C ILE A 85 39.74 -5.76 15.04
N LYS A 86 39.50 -6.48 13.94
CA LYS A 86 40.29 -7.67 13.59
C LYS A 86 41.74 -7.32 13.28
N ASN A 87 41.97 -6.20 12.60
CA ASN A 87 43.28 -5.80 12.11
C ASN A 87 44.11 -5.05 13.15
N GLN A 88 43.48 -4.49 14.19
CA GLN A 88 44.14 -3.70 15.23
C GLN A 88 43.99 -4.37 16.60
N ARG A 89 45.09 -4.50 17.33
CA ARG A 89 45.09 -5.07 18.69
C ARG A 89 45.05 -4.01 19.77
N TRP A 90 45.80 -2.91 19.59
CA TRP A 90 46.00 -1.88 20.60
C TRP A 90 45.06 -0.71 20.34
N PHE A 91 44.22 -0.37 21.31
CA PHE A 91 43.25 0.70 21.19
C PHE A 91 43.53 1.81 22.19
N PHE A 92 43.85 2.99 21.69
CA PHE A 92 43.77 4.22 22.47
C PHE A 92 42.37 4.79 22.37
N PHE A 93 41.97 5.64 23.32
CA PHE A 93 40.62 6.17 23.36
C PHE A 93 40.60 7.70 23.38
N ALA A 94 39.84 8.29 22.47
CA ALA A 94 39.73 9.74 22.35
C ALA A 94 39.14 10.40 23.61
N ASN A 95 38.23 9.69 24.30
CA ASN A 95 37.61 10.15 25.54
C ASN A 95 38.34 9.70 26.82
N LYS A 96 39.34 8.82 26.71
CA LYS A 96 40.16 8.31 27.82
C LYS A 96 41.65 8.32 27.44
N PRO A 97 42.26 9.51 27.24
CA PRO A 97 43.57 9.64 26.58
C PRO A 97 44.76 9.08 27.37
N LYS A 98 44.58 8.78 28.66
CA LYS A 98 45.64 8.26 29.54
C LYS A 98 45.69 6.73 29.60
N VAL A 99 44.88 6.05 28.79
CA VAL A 99 44.63 4.62 28.84
C VAL A 99 44.71 4.04 27.43
N LEU A 100 45.26 2.84 27.32
CA LEU A 100 45.15 1.99 26.14
C LEU A 100 44.54 0.64 26.53
N MET A 101 43.93 -0.08 25.59
CA MET A 101 43.40 -1.42 25.79
C MET A 101 44.11 -2.43 24.87
N ASP A 102 44.36 -3.62 25.42
CA ASP A 102 44.74 -4.80 24.65
C ASP A 102 43.47 -5.56 24.22
N ARG A 103 43.19 -5.65 22.92
CA ARG A 103 42.08 -6.45 22.39
C ARG A 103 42.12 -7.90 22.82
N ASP A 104 43.30 -8.50 22.92
CA ASP A 104 43.42 -9.95 23.11
C ASP A 104 43.17 -10.36 24.57
N THR A 105 43.23 -9.41 25.50
CA THR A 105 43.03 -9.64 26.94
C THR A 105 41.93 -8.79 27.56
N ALA A 106 41.43 -7.77 26.83
CA ALA A 106 40.59 -6.68 27.33
C ALA A 106 41.22 -5.84 28.46
N LEU A 107 42.48 -6.10 28.82
CA LEU A 107 43.17 -5.36 29.87
C LEU A 107 43.42 -3.93 29.45
N LEU A 108 43.19 -3.03 30.40
CA LEU A 108 43.55 -1.63 30.28
C LEU A 108 44.97 -1.44 30.80
N TRP A 109 45.77 -0.66 30.09
CA TRP A 109 47.13 -0.30 30.47
C TRP A 109 47.26 1.21 30.53
N ALA A 110 48.06 1.71 31.47
CA ALA A 110 48.37 3.13 31.50
C ALA A 110 49.20 3.52 30.26
N ASP A 111 48.81 4.62 29.62
CA ASP A 111 49.57 5.17 28.49
C ASP A 111 50.91 5.75 29.01
N LEU A 112 52.01 5.14 28.58
CA LEU A 112 53.37 5.51 28.97
C LEU A 112 53.82 6.89 28.46
N ASN A 113 53.07 7.53 27.57
CA ASN A 113 53.31 8.92 27.20
C ASN A 113 52.86 9.90 28.30
N TYR A 114 51.96 9.46 29.18
CA TYR A 114 51.44 10.27 30.29
C TYR A 114 51.85 9.73 31.66
N PHE A 115 51.99 8.40 31.79
CA PHE A 115 52.24 7.73 33.05
C PHE A 115 53.73 7.81 33.44
N PRO A 116 54.07 8.16 34.70
CA PRO A 116 55.46 8.24 35.15
C PRO A 116 56.03 6.84 35.42
N TYR A 117 56.44 6.14 34.35
CA TYR A 117 56.96 4.77 34.45
C TYR A 117 58.37 4.65 35.06
N GLY A 118 59.03 5.79 35.35
CA GLY A 118 60.34 5.89 36.03
C GLY A 118 60.47 7.20 36.83
N LYS A 119 61.52 7.32 37.65
CA LYS A 119 61.68 8.42 38.63
C LYS A 119 61.94 9.81 38.03
N ASN A 120 62.69 9.91 36.94
CA ASN A 120 63.18 11.20 36.40
C ASN A 120 62.93 11.33 34.89
N ASN A 121 61.65 11.35 34.45
CA ASN A 121 61.27 11.58 33.05
C ASN A 121 62.18 10.83 32.03
N ASN A 122 62.12 9.49 32.10
CA ASN A 122 62.49 8.54 31.04
C ASN A 122 63.89 7.89 31.06
N SER A 123 64.66 7.93 32.17
CA SER A 123 65.92 7.14 32.23
C SER A 123 66.27 6.49 33.57
N ASP A 124 65.72 6.94 34.69
CA ASP A 124 66.01 6.35 36.01
C ASP A 124 64.87 5.44 36.48
N ILE A 125 65.15 4.14 36.60
CA ILE A 125 64.25 3.09 37.11
C ILE A 125 64.13 3.15 38.64
N TYR A 126 63.01 2.65 39.19
CA TYR A 126 62.82 2.56 40.64
C TYR A 126 63.82 1.56 41.24
N SER A 127 64.84 2.07 41.96
CA SER A 127 66.00 1.29 42.45
C SER A 127 66.08 1.22 43.98
N ASN A 128 66.45 0.02 44.50
CA ASN A 128 66.81 -0.33 45.89
C ASN A 128 65.65 -0.85 46.77
N SER A 129 65.95 -1.32 48.00
CA SER A 129 64.99 -1.89 48.96
C SER A 129 63.79 -1.01 49.34
N ASN A 130 63.83 0.30 49.06
CA ASN A 130 62.72 1.23 49.27
C ASN A 130 61.79 1.37 48.04
N SER A 131 62.15 0.79 46.88
CA SER A 131 61.39 0.87 45.62
C SER A 131 60.01 0.24 45.70
N TYR A 132 59.84 -0.78 46.56
CA TYR A 132 58.54 -1.43 46.73
C TYR A 132 57.48 -0.48 47.28
N ALA A 133 57.86 0.28 48.32
CA ALA A 133 56.98 1.28 48.92
C ALA A 133 56.69 2.40 47.91
N GLU A 134 57.71 2.89 47.18
CA GLU A 134 57.53 3.94 46.18
C GLU A 134 56.63 3.52 45.01
N VAL A 135 56.80 2.31 44.48
CA VAL A 135 55.93 1.80 43.40
C VAL A 135 54.51 1.59 43.92
N ARG A 136 54.32 1.04 45.14
CA ARG A 136 52.99 0.90 45.75
C ARG A 136 52.34 2.26 46.04
N ASP A 137 53.09 3.24 46.50
CA ASP A 137 52.61 4.60 46.75
C ASP A 137 52.19 5.25 45.43
N LEU A 138 52.95 5.06 44.34
CA LEU A 138 52.58 5.52 43.01
C LEU A 138 51.26 4.87 42.53
N ILE A 139 51.09 3.56 42.68
CA ILE A 139 49.83 2.88 42.32
C ILE A 139 48.67 3.38 43.18
N THR A 140 48.88 3.51 44.49
CA THR A 140 47.87 4.04 45.43
C THR A 140 47.46 5.46 45.06
N GLN A 141 48.43 6.30 44.70
CA GLN A 141 48.19 7.65 44.21
C GLN A 141 47.45 7.65 42.87
N THR A 142 47.85 6.79 41.93
CA THR A 142 47.20 6.62 40.62
C THR A 142 45.71 6.28 40.77
N ASN A 143 45.37 5.40 41.73
CA ASN A 143 43.99 5.07 42.07
C ASN A 143 43.25 6.23 42.76
N SER A 144 43.91 6.91 43.69
CA SER A 144 43.34 8.07 44.40
C SER A 144 43.01 9.23 43.45
N ASP A 145 43.84 9.44 42.42
CA ASP A 145 43.68 10.48 41.40
C ASP A 145 42.68 10.07 40.30
N SER A 146 42.11 8.86 40.37
CA SER A 146 41.28 8.26 39.33
C SER A 146 41.93 8.40 37.95
N TRP A 147 43.17 7.92 37.83
CA TRP A 147 43.96 8.09 36.61
C TRP A 147 43.25 7.46 35.41
N GLY A 148 42.99 8.26 34.37
CA GLY A 148 42.21 7.82 33.22
C GLY A 148 40.73 7.54 33.54
N GLY A 149 40.24 7.90 34.73
CA GLY A 149 38.91 7.59 35.23
C GLY A 149 38.76 6.18 35.78
N PHE A 150 39.85 5.57 36.24
CA PHE A 150 39.91 4.23 36.85
C PHE A 150 40.63 4.31 38.20
N ASP A 151 40.18 3.51 39.16
CA ASP A 151 40.65 3.46 40.55
C ASP A 151 41.12 2.07 41.00
N ASP A 152 41.25 1.13 40.05
CA ASP A 152 41.63 -0.26 40.24
C ASP A 152 42.94 -0.63 39.53
N TRP A 153 43.87 0.33 39.41
CA TRP A 153 45.19 0.08 38.85
C TRP A 153 46.02 -0.85 39.74
N GLU A 154 46.64 -1.84 39.11
CA GLU A 154 47.50 -2.84 39.74
C GLU A 154 48.84 -2.99 39.01
N ILE A 155 49.81 -3.59 39.69
CA ILE A 155 51.07 -4.00 39.07
C ILE A 155 50.82 -5.31 38.33
N PRO A 156 51.11 -5.40 37.02
CA PRO A 156 50.79 -6.57 36.21
C PRO A 156 51.49 -7.82 36.74
N THR A 157 50.83 -8.96 36.59
CA THR A 157 51.45 -10.25 36.84
C THR A 157 52.58 -10.50 35.84
N ASN A 158 53.46 -11.42 36.21
CA ASN A 158 54.53 -11.86 35.32
C ASN A 158 54.00 -12.37 33.96
N LEU A 159 52.81 -12.98 33.94
CA LEU A 159 52.18 -13.51 32.73
C LEU A 159 51.60 -12.39 31.86
N GLU A 160 50.89 -11.43 32.44
CA GLU A 160 50.30 -10.31 31.70
C GLU A 160 51.39 -9.47 31.02
N LEU A 161 52.48 -9.18 31.74
CA LEU A 161 53.61 -8.47 31.16
C LEU A 161 54.28 -9.26 30.01
N CYS A 162 54.33 -10.60 30.08
CA CYS A 162 54.81 -11.42 28.94
C CYS A 162 53.95 -11.20 27.70
N LYS A 163 52.62 -11.21 27.87
CA LYS A 163 51.68 -11.20 26.74
C LYS A 163 51.83 -9.93 25.91
N ILE A 164 52.10 -8.79 26.56
CA ILE A 164 52.29 -7.52 25.86
C ILE A 164 53.71 -7.38 25.29
N THR A 165 54.74 -7.87 25.99
CA THR A 165 56.14 -7.76 25.55
C THR A 165 56.52 -8.74 24.45
N ALA A 166 55.81 -9.87 24.34
CA ALA A 166 55.96 -10.82 23.25
C ALA A 166 55.38 -10.32 21.91
N ASP A 167 54.46 -9.35 21.95
CA ASP A 167 53.87 -8.77 20.76
C ASP A 167 54.73 -7.63 20.24
N LYS A 168 55.15 -7.72 18.96
CA LYS A 168 55.98 -6.72 18.29
C LYS A 168 55.23 -5.46 17.88
N THR A 169 53.91 -5.46 18.00
CA THR A 169 53.05 -4.32 17.66
C THR A 169 52.72 -3.45 18.88
N PHE A 170 53.26 -3.77 20.06
CA PHE A 170 52.99 -3.01 21.28
C PHE A 170 53.43 -1.55 21.12
N PRO A 171 52.58 -0.54 21.40
CA PRO A 171 52.83 0.86 21.00
C PRO A 171 54.07 1.51 21.61
N PHE A 172 54.59 0.98 22.71
CA PHE A 172 55.74 1.55 23.41
C PHE A 172 57.03 0.75 23.25
N GLN A 173 57.04 -0.22 22.35
CA GLN A 173 58.21 -1.03 22.05
C GLN A 173 59.18 -0.26 21.16
N GLU A 174 60.46 -0.22 21.55
CA GLU A 174 61.52 0.57 20.90
C GLU A 174 62.75 -0.33 20.62
N ASP A 175 63.68 0.13 19.77
CA ASP A 175 64.91 -0.52 19.24
C ASP A 175 64.81 -1.53 18.07
N TYR A 176 65.92 -1.76 17.36
CA TYR A 176 66.07 -2.54 16.11
C TYR A 176 65.53 -3.99 16.19
N ASP A 177 65.48 -4.58 17.39
CA ASP A 177 64.98 -5.94 17.61
C ASP A 177 63.60 -6.00 18.32
N GLY A 178 63.02 -4.84 18.69
CA GLY A 178 61.76 -4.77 19.43
C GLY A 178 61.83 -5.47 20.79
N ARG A 179 62.91 -5.28 21.55
CA ARG A 179 63.14 -6.00 22.83
C ARG A 179 63.12 -5.11 24.05
N MET A 180 62.75 -3.84 23.87
CA MET A 180 62.75 -2.82 24.91
C MET A 180 61.44 -2.06 24.85
N MET A 181 60.97 -1.53 26.00
CA MET A 181 59.82 -0.64 26.06
C MET A 181 60.33 0.70 26.60
N LYS A 182 60.09 1.81 25.88
CA LYS A 182 60.62 3.14 26.24
C LYS A 182 62.12 3.14 26.61
N ASN A 183 62.94 2.39 25.87
CA ASN A 183 64.36 2.14 26.13
C ASN A 183 64.70 1.50 27.50
N ILE A 184 63.75 0.79 28.13
CA ILE A 184 63.93 0.10 29.40
C ILE A 184 63.70 -1.40 29.24
N ILE A 185 64.58 -2.20 29.85
CA ILE A 185 64.56 -3.67 29.81
C ILE A 185 64.03 -4.30 31.10
N TRP A 186 64.02 -3.56 32.21
CA TRP A 186 63.66 -4.06 33.53
C TRP A 186 62.31 -3.49 33.95
N TRP A 187 61.30 -4.34 34.10
CA TRP A 187 59.92 -3.94 34.40
C TRP A 187 59.37 -4.69 35.61
N CYS A 188 58.66 -3.95 36.47
CA CYS A 188 58.04 -4.43 37.69
C CYS A 188 56.87 -5.38 37.38
N VAL A 189 56.83 -6.51 38.08
CA VAL A 189 55.74 -7.49 38.03
C VAL A 189 55.35 -7.92 39.44
N SER A 190 54.07 -8.25 39.61
CA SER A 190 53.55 -8.88 40.82
C SER A 190 53.61 -10.40 40.70
N ASN A 191 54.03 -11.09 41.77
CA ASN A 191 53.89 -12.53 41.93
C ASN A 191 53.67 -12.85 43.42
N ASP A 192 52.57 -13.54 43.76
CA ASP A 192 52.16 -13.83 45.15
C ASP A 192 52.23 -12.58 46.07
N GLU A 193 51.66 -11.46 45.61
CA GLU A 193 51.62 -10.15 46.29
C GLU A 193 52.99 -9.47 46.54
N LYS A 194 54.08 -10.08 46.06
CA LYS A 194 55.43 -9.54 46.10
C LYS A 194 55.80 -8.90 44.77
N LEU A 195 56.63 -7.86 44.85
CA LEU A 195 57.16 -7.19 43.68
C LEU A 195 58.45 -7.86 43.26
N TYR A 196 58.51 -8.18 41.98
CA TYR A 196 59.70 -8.64 41.30
C TYR A 196 59.97 -7.74 40.10
N VAL A 197 61.12 -7.94 39.49
CA VAL A 197 61.47 -7.29 38.23
C VAL A 197 61.79 -8.34 37.18
N ARG A 198 61.37 -8.07 35.95
CA ARG A 198 61.56 -8.94 34.80
C ARG A 198 62.39 -8.26 33.72
N ASP A 199 63.31 -9.02 33.11
CA ASP A 199 63.95 -8.65 31.83
C ASP A 199 63.01 -8.95 30.67
N ILE A 200 62.51 -7.91 30.00
CA ILE A 200 61.56 -8.05 28.89
C ILE A 200 62.22 -8.41 27.55
N ARG A 201 63.56 -8.41 27.46
CA ARG A 201 64.27 -8.72 26.21
C ARG A 201 64.12 -10.17 25.75
N PHE A 202 63.81 -11.05 26.71
CA PHE A 202 63.68 -12.49 26.51
C PHE A 202 62.30 -12.92 27.01
N PRO A 203 61.20 -12.58 26.31
CA PRO A 203 59.84 -12.90 26.75
C PRO A 203 59.63 -14.42 26.94
N GLU A 204 60.38 -15.26 26.22
CA GLU A 204 60.42 -16.72 26.38
C GLU A 204 61.04 -17.18 27.71
N LYS A 205 61.89 -16.37 28.34
CA LYS A 205 62.46 -16.64 29.66
C LYS A 205 61.52 -16.08 30.72
N LYS A 206 60.94 -16.96 31.53
CA LYS A 206 59.97 -16.59 32.58
C LYS A 206 60.62 -16.15 33.90
N ASP A 207 61.93 -15.93 33.89
CA ASP A 207 62.72 -15.60 35.08
C ASP A 207 62.31 -14.23 35.64
N ILE A 208 62.09 -14.20 36.95
CA ILE A 208 61.84 -12.98 37.73
C ILE A 208 62.93 -12.84 38.78
N TYR A 209 63.34 -11.61 39.06
CA TYR A 209 64.45 -11.32 39.96
C TYR A 209 63.93 -10.55 41.18
N ASP A 210 64.31 -11.00 42.37
CA ASP A 210 64.21 -10.21 43.58
C ASP A 210 65.41 -9.23 43.61
N TYR A 211 65.19 -7.98 44.03
CA TYR A 211 66.23 -6.95 44.24
C TYR A 211 66.82 -6.22 43.01
N VAL A 212 66.20 -6.31 41.83
CA VAL A 212 66.60 -5.48 40.67
C VAL A 212 65.70 -4.25 40.58
N ALA A 213 66.25 -3.12 40.14
CA ALA A 213 65.50 -1.91 39.87
C ALA A 213 64.65 -2.06 38.59
N GLY A 214 63.43 -1.51 38.54
CA GLY A 214 62.54 -1.66 37.39
C GLY A 214 61.64 -0.45 37.14
N ALA A 215 61.17 -0.30 35.90
CA ALA A 215 60.08 0.61 35.53
C ALA A 215 58.72 -0.05 35.81
N VAL A 216 57.63 0.72 35.90
CA VAL A 216 56.28 0.18 36.13
C VAL A 216 55.31 0.64 35.06
N ILE A 217 54.50 -0.30 34.58
CA ILE A 217 53.33 -0.05 33.74
C ILE A 217 52.13 -0.70 34.41
N PRO A 218 51.23 0.06 35.04
CA PRO A 218 50.08 -0.54 35.67
C PRO A 218 49.04 -1.01 34.65
N CYS A 219 48.28 -2.03 35.05
CA CYS A 219 47.12 -2.52 34.34
C CYS A 219 45.86 -2.44 35.21
N SER A 220 44.70 -2.47 34.57
CA SER A 220 43.39 -2.53 35.21
C SER A 220 42.53 -3.59 34.51
N HIS A 221 41.74 -4.30 35.30
CA HIS A 221 40.83 -5.36 34.85
C HIS A 221 39.38 -4.89 34.79
N ALA A 222 39.11 -3.61 35.07
CA ALA A 222 37.77 -3.02 35.23
C ALA A 222 36.73 -3.45 34.19
N TYR A 223 37.15 -3.57 32.92
CA TYR A 223 36.25 -3.88 31.80
C TYR A 223 36.47 -5.26 31.20
N VAL A 224 37.27 -6.13 31.82
CA VAL A 224 37.52 -7.49 31.34
C VAL A 224 36.30 -8.35 31.64
N PRO A 225 35.55 -8.80 30.63
CA PRO A 225 34.42 -9.71 30.86
C PRO A 225 34.90 -11.10 31.30
N ASP A 226 34.06 -11.83 32.03
CA ASP A 226 34.32 -13.22 32.40
C ASP A 226 34.62 -14.06 31.16
N ASP A 227 35.70 -14.87 31.22
CA ASP A 227 36.16 -15.76 30.14
C ASP A 227 36.45 -15.07 28.79
N TYR A 228 36.64 -13.76 28.75
CA TYR A 228 36.86 -13.03 27.49
C TYR A 228 37.98 -13.61 26.62
N GLU A 229 39.18 -13.84 27.18
CA GLU A 229 40.30 -14.43 26.45
C GLU A 229 39.95 -15.81 25.85
N ASN A 230 39.18 -16.62 26.58
CA ASN A 230 38.71 -17.92 26.10
C ASN A 230 37.69 -17.74 24.97
N ASN A 231 36.79 -16.77 25.08
CA ASN A 231 35.73 -16.49 24.11
C ASN A 231 36.29 -16.00 22.77
N ILE A 232 37.29 -15.12 22.78
CA ILE A 232 37.90 -14.58 21.55
C ILE A 232 39.05 -15.44 21.02
N SER A 233 39.45 -16.50 21.73
CA SER A 233 40.58 -17.35 21.33
C SER A 233 40.41 -17.93 19.92
N PRO A 234 41.47 -17.94 19.08
CA PRO A 234 41.44 -18.60 17.77
C PRO A 234 41.08 -20.08 17.83
N SER A 235 41.40 -20.77 18.94
CA SER A 235 41.08 -22.19 19.14
C SER A 235 39.65 -22.45 19.63
N ASN A 236 38.90 -21.40 19.97
CA ASN A 236 37.50 -21.52 20.38
C ASN A 236 36.62 -21.65 19.13
N ASN A 237 35.97 -22.82 18.99
CA ASN A 237 35.09 -23.14 17.86
C ASN A 237 33.60 -22.91 18.16
N PHE A 238 33.24 -22.45 19.37
CA PHE A 238 31.84 -22.16 19.73
C PHE A 238 31.34 -20.85 19.13
N TYR A 239 32.22 -19.88 18.91
CA TYR A 239 31.90 -18.58 18.34
C TYR A 239 32.52 -18.41 16.95
N THR A 240 31.77 -17.79 16.04
CA THR A 240 32.27 -17.33 14.75
C THR A 240 33.22 -16.16 14.91
N GLU A 241 34.07 -15.89 13.91
CA GLU A 241 34.98 -14.73 13.93
C GLU A 241 34.25 -13.41 14.16
N THR A 242 33.07 -13.24 13.56
CA THR A 242 32.23 -12.05 13.74
C THR A 242 31.77 -11.91 15.19
N GLU A 243 31.31 -12.99 15.81
CA GLU A 243 30.90 -12.99 17.23
C GLU A 243 32.07 -12.71 18.16
N LYS A 244 33.26 -13.23 17.86
CA LYS A 244 34.48 -12.93 18.61
C LYS A 244 34.82 -11.44 18.60
N LEU A 245 34.79 -10.82 17.42
CA LEU A 245 35.03 -9.38 17.26
C LEU A 245 33.94 -8.53 17.92
N GLN A 246 32.71 -9.04 17.95
CA GLN A 246 31.59 -8.39 18.62
C GLN A 246 31.80 -8.31 20.13
N PHE A 247 32.50 -9.27 20.77
CA PHE A 247 32.82 -9.16 22.20
C PHE A 247 33.69 -7.93 22.48
N THR A 248 34.71 -7.66 21.66
CA THR A 248 35.53 -6.44 21.80
C THR A 248 34.69 -5.18 21.54
N LEU A 249 33.87 -5.18 20.49
CA LEU A 249 32.99 -4.05 20.19
C LEU A 249 32.01 -3.76 21.34
N ASN A 250 31.49 -4.79 21.98
CA ASN A 250 30.60 -4.65 23.14
C ASN A 250 31.30 -3.98 24.31
N ILE A 251 32.58 -4.28 24.56
CA ILE A 251 33.38 -3.57 25.58
C ILE A 251 33.42 -2.07 25.26
N PHE A 252 33.64 -1.70 24.00
CA PHE A 252 33.68 -0.29 23.63
C PHE A 252 32.33 0.41 23.85
N VAL A 253 31.25 -0.20 23.39
CA VAL A 253 29.91 0.41 23.43
C VAL A 253 29.34 0.44 24.84
N GLN A 254 29.47 -0.64 25.61
CA GLN A 254 28.88 -0.73 26.97
C GLN A 254 29.58 0.17 27.98
N ASN A 255 30.85 0.51 27.74
CA ASN A 255 31.66 1.34 28.62
C ASN A 255 31.89 2.75 28.04
N ASP A 256 31.10 3.16 27.05
CA ASP A 256 31.17 4.47 26.39
C ASP A 256 32.57 4.84 25.88
N LEU A 257 33.38 3.87 25.48
CA LEU A 257 34.74 4.10 24.96
C LEU A 257 34.69 4.53 23.49
N ILE A 258 35.54 5.49 23.13
CA ILE A 258 35.69 5.98 21.76
C ILE A 258 37.06 5.52 21.23
N PRO A 259 37.18 4.30 20.69
CA PRO A 259 38.44 3.76 20.18
C PRO A 259 38.96 4.60 19.01
N MET A 260 40.26 4.83 19.01
CA MET A 260 40.99 5.42 17.90
C MET A 260 41.51 4.29 17.02
N PHE A 261 40.87 4.11 15.87
CA PHE A 261 41.31 3.18 14.84
C PHE A 261 42.45 3.79 14.02
N ASP A 262 43.33 2.93 13.49
CA ASP A 262 44.42 3.35 12.59
C ASP A 262 43.91 4.10 11.35
N ASP A 263 42.71 3.75 10.89
CA ASP A 263 41.97 4.49 9.86
C ASP A 263 41.00 5.48 10.52
N GLU A 264 41.32 6.77 10.42
CA GLU A 264 40.50 7.87 10.93
C GLU A 264 39.06 7.85 10.39
N ALA A 265 38.83 7.35 9.17
CA ALA A 265 37.48 7.21 8.63
C ALA A 265 36.65 6.19 9.41
N ILE A 266 37.28 5.15 9.95
CA ILE A 266 36.63 4.14 10.80
C ILE A 266 36.34 4.71 12.19
N THR A 267 37.25 5.50 12.76
CA THR A 267 37.01 6.26 14.00
C THR A 267 35.78 7.16 13.88
N GLN A 268 35.66 7.89 12.78
CA GLN A 268 34.48 8.72 12.49
C GLN A 268 33.21 7.89 12.27
N LEU A 269 33.32 6.75 11.60
CA LEU A 269 32.20 5.83 11.36
C LEU A 269 31.68 5.24 12.68
N TYR A 270 32.57 4.78 13.56
CA TYR A 270 32.22 4.31 14.90
C TYR A 270 31.47 5.38 15.67
N ARG A 271 32.01 6.61 15.72
CA ARG A 271 31.39 7.74 16.41
C ARG A 271 29.97 8.01 15.89
N LYS A 272 29.77 8.05 14.58
CA LYS A 272 28.45 8.27 13.99
C LYS A 272 27.43 7.19 14.39
N ILE A 273 27.84 5.92 14.39
CA ILE A 273 26.94 4.79 14.62
C ILE A 273 26.63 4.60 16.11
N PHE A 274 27.65 4.63 16.97
CA PHE A 274 27.55 4.21 18.37
C PHE A 274 27.53 5.37 19.37
N VAL A 275 27.84 6.61 18.94
CA VAL A 275 27.80 7.79 19.81
C VAL A 275 26.74 8.78 19.33
N ASP A 276 26.86 9.28 18.10
CA ASP A 276 26.00 10.36 17.61
C ASP A 276 24.56 9.90 17.35
N LYS A 277 24.37 8.73 16.71
CA LYS A 277 23.02 8.20 16.41
C LYS A 277 22.20 7.92 17.68
N PRO A 278 22.71 7.22 18.72
CA PRO A 278 21.97 7.06 19.97
C PRO A 278 21.63 8.40 20.65
N ALA A 279 22.55 9.36 20.64
CA ALA A 279 22.30 10.70 21.19
C ALA A 279 21.18 11.44 20.44
N LEU A 280 21.18 11.39 19.10
CA LEU A 280 20.13 11.96 18.27
C LEU A 280 18.78 11.26 18.48
N LEU A 281 18.75 9.94 18.64
CA LEU A 281 17.52 9.20 18.96
C LEU A 281 16.96 9.60 20.33
N LYS A 282 17.83 9.82 21.32
CA LYS A 282 17.41 10.32 22.63
C LYS A 282 16.83 11.73 22.54
N GLN A 283 17.49 12.63 21.80
CA GLN A 283 16.98 13.99 21.55
C GLN A 283 15.65 13.97 20.78
N LEU A 284 15.50 13.08 19.79
CA LEU A 284 14.25 12.90 19.07
C LEU A 284 13.14 12.46 20.03
N ALA A 285 13.39 11.46 20.88
CA ALA A 285 12.41 11.00 21.86
C ALA A 285 12.03 12.10 22.88
N GLU A 286 12.99 12.92 23.29
CA GLU A 286 12.74 14.09 24.15
C GLU A 286 11.89 15.15 23.45
N VAL A 287 12.16 15.44 22.17
CA VAL A 287 11.36 16.36 21.35
C VAL A 287 9.96 15.80 21.08
N GLU A 288 9.83 14.51 20.80
CA GLU A 288 8.55 13.83 20.62
C GLU A 288 7.71 13.87 21.91
N ALA A 289 8.34 13.71 23.08
CA ALA A 289 7.70 13.87 24.38
C ALA A 289 7.24 15.32 24.62
N GLN A 290 8.07 16.31 24.31
CA GLN A 290 7.70 17.74 24.40
C GLN A 290 6.58 18.10 23.42
N ILE A 291 6.59 17.56 22.20
CA ILE A 291 5.50 17.72 21.23
C ILE A 291 4.22 17.09 21.78
N ALA A 292 4.29 15.91 22.41
CA ALA A 292 3.15 15.27 23.04
C ALA A 292 2.59 16.06 24.23
N GLU A 293 3.43 16.77 24.99
CA GLU A 293 3.02 17.66 26.08
C GLU A 293 2.45 19.00 25.60
N LEU A 294 2.98 19.54 24.49
CA LEU A 294 2.58 20.84 23.92
C LEU A 294 1.39 20.76 22.97
N GLN A 295 1.10 19.58 22.42
CA GLN A 295 -0.18 19.36 21.76
C GLN A 295 -1.25 19.34 22.84
N PRO A 296 -2.28 20.23 22.80
CA PRO A 296 -3.45 20.04 23.63
C PRO A 296 -3.92 18.62 23.36
N ALA A 297 -4.06 17.82 24.42
CA ALA A 297 -4.34 16.40 24.34
C ALA A 297 -5.19 16.11 23.10
N GLN A 298 -4.72 15.19 22.25
CA GLN A 298 -5.45 14.72 21.05
C GLN A 298 -6.74 13.97 21.44
N THR A 299 -7.46 14.45 22.46
CA THR A 299 -8.81 14.07 22.82
C THR A 299 -9.83 14.68 21.85
N LYS A 300 -9.46 15.70 21.06
CA LYS A 300 -10.33 16.18 19.98
C LYS A 300 -10.46 15.11 18.91
N LEU A 301 -11.71 14.79 18.57
CA LEU A 301 -12.05 13.85 17.52
C LEU A 301 -11.62 14.44 16.16
N THR A 302 -10.54 13.91 15.61
CA THR A 302 -9.91 14.31 14.34
C THR A 302 -9.43 13.05 13.61
N ALA A 303 -9.04 13.16 12.33
CA ALA A 303 -8.63 11.98 11.53
C ALA A 303 -7.48 11.18 12.18
N ASN A 304 -6.69 11.82 13.04
CA ASN A 304 -5.59 11.23 13.81
C ASN A 304 -5.96 10.96 15.27
N PHE A 305 -7.25 10.89 15.61
CA PHE A 305 -7.71 10.66 16.98
C PHE A 305 -7.06 9.40 17.56
N ASN A 306 -6.39 9.59 18.68
CA ASN A 306 -5.68 8.53 19.39
C ASN A 306 -6.31 8.38 20.77
N TYR A 307 -6.92 7.22 21.02
CA TYR A 307 -7.56 6.93 22.32
C TYR A 307 -6.57 6.43 23.37
N LYS A 308 -5.31 6.09 23.01
CA LYS A 308 -4.30 5.57 23.95
C LYS A 308 -3.99 6.52 25.11
N PRO A 309 -3.92 7.85 24.92
CA PRO A 309 -3.79 8.80 26.03
C PRO A 309 -4.95 8.75 27.02
N LEU A 310 -6.18 8.42 26.60
CA LEU A 310 -7.31 8.20 27.51
C LEU A 310 -7.06 6.95 28.37
N LEU A 311 -6.62 5.87 27.73
CA LEU A 311 -6.32 4.60 28.41
C LEU A 311 -5.17 4.75 29.43
N ALA A 312 -4.15 5.55 29.11
CA ALA A 312 -2.99 5.78 29.96
C ALA A 312 -3.31 6.47 31.31
N LYS A 313 -4.49 7.10 31.45
CA LYS A 313 -4.96 7.67 32.72
C LYS A 313 -5.34 6.61 33.77
N TYR A 314 -5.52 5.36 33.35
CA TYR A 314 -6.02 4.29 34.19
C TYR A 314 -4.93 3.23 34.43
N ASP A 315 -4.82 2.75 35.67
CA ASP A 315 -4.03 1.55 35.98
C ASP A 315 -4.81 0.30 35.50
N VAL A 316 -4.62 -0.05 34.23
CA VAL A 316 -5.33 -1.17 33.58
C VAL A 316 -5.18 -2.48 34.36
N ALA A 317 -4.01 -2.74 34.94
CA ALA A 317 -3.73 -3.96 35.68
C ALA A 317 -4.52 -4.01 37.01
N ALA A 318 -4.64 -2.87 37.70
CA ALA A 318 -5.47 -2.77 38.89
C ALA A 318 -6.97 -2.81 38.56
N THR A 319 -7.38 -2.16 37.48
CA THR A 319 -8.77 -2.13 36.99
C THR A 319 -9.25 -3.53 36.61
N ALA A 320 -8.42 -4.35 35.98
CA ALA A 320 -8.78 -5.72 35.60
C ALA A 320 -9.07 -6.62 36.82
N LYS A 321 -8.39 -6.37 37.95
CA LYS A 321 -8.49 -7.21 39.16
C LYS A 321 -9.64 -6.85 40.09
N SER A 322 -10.23 -5.65 39.95
CA SER A 322 -11.26 -5.17 40.87
C SER A 322 -12.54 -4.78 40.12
N PRO A 323 -13.68 -5.45 40.37
CA PRO A 323 -14.97 -5.09 39.77
C PRO A 323 -15.34 -3.63 40.02
N ILE A 324 -15.11 -3.13 41.25
CA ILE A 324 -15.43 -1.75 41.64
C ILE A 324 -14.60 -0.76 40.81
N LYS A 325 -13.26 -0.90 40.81
CA LYS A 325 -12.38 -0.05 40.01
C LYS A 325 -12.71 -0.12 38.51
N TYR A 326 -13.10 -1.30 38.03
CA TYR A 326 -13.54 -1.49 36.66
C TYR A 326 -14.76 -0.62 36.33
N PHE A 327 -15.85 -0.72 37.09
CA PHE A 327 -17.06 0.02 36.77
C PHE A 327 -16.92 1.53 37.01
N ASP A 328 -16.13 1.96 38.01
CA ASP A 328 -15.78 3.37 38.19
C ASP A 328 -14.99 3.91 36.98
N ALA A 329 -14.02 3.15 36.48
CA ALA A 329 -13.27 3.50 35.27
C ALA A 329 -14.18 3.56 34.03
N VAL A 330 -15.15 2.65 33.91
CA VAL A 330 -16.15 2.65 32.83
C VAL A 330 -17.02 3.92 32.87
N LEU A 331 -17.54 4.31 34.04
CA LEU A 331 -18.32 5.55 34.18
C LEU A 331 -17.53 6.77 33.70
N ASN A 332 -16.31 6.93 34.21
CA ASN A 332 -15.44 8.05 33.87
C ASN A 332 -15.10 8.08 32.37
N VAL A 333 -14.70 6.94 31.79
CA VAL A 333 -14.31 6.92 30.38
C VAL A 333 -15.51 7.13 29.46
N THR A 334 -16.71 6.68 29.85
CA THR A 334 -17.93 6.99 29.07
C THR A 334 -18.24 8.47 29.04
N ASP A 335 -18.00 9.20 30.14
CA ASP A 335 -18.18 10.65 30.18
C ASP A 335 -17.14 11.36 29.30
N GLU A 336 -15.87 10.93 29.35
CA GLU A 336 -14.84 11.47 28.48
C GLU A 336 -15.18 11.29 26.98
N PHE A 337 -15.67 10.11 26.57
CA PHE A 337 -16.11 9.89 25.19
C PHE A 337 -17.36 10.69 24.80
N LEU A 338 -18.29 10.91 25.73
CA LEU A 338 -19.46 11.76 25.49
C LEU A 338 -19.05 13.21 25.27
N ASP A 339 -18.13 13.74 26.08
CA ASP A 339 -17.60 15.10 25.94
C ASP A 339 -16.87 15.28 24.59
N ILE A 340 -15.99 14.34 24.24
CA ILE A 340 -15.27 14.34 22.95
C ILE A 340 -16.24 14.39 21.77
N LEU A 341 -17.28 13.54 21.81
CA LEU A 341 -18.29 13.48 20.76
C LEU A 341 -19.12 14.77 20.72
N ASN A 342 -19.48 15.33 21.87
CA ASN A 342 -20.28 16.54 21.96
C ASN A 342 -19.54 17.78 21.46
N GLU A 343 -18.23 17.90 21.75
CA GLU A 343 -17.36 18.93 21.20
C GLU A 343 -17.29 18.83 19.66
N TYR A 344 -17.10 17.63 19.12
CA TYR A 344 -17.05 17.40 17.68
C TYR A 344 -18.38 17.73 16.98
N GLU A 345 -19.50 17.26 17.53
CA GLU A 345 -20.83 17.55 16.98
C GLU A 345 -21.14 19.05 17.01
N THR A 346 -20.71 19.76 18.06
CA THR A 346 -20.86 21.21 18.16
C THR A 346 -20.05 21.92 17.07
N ALA A 347 -18.80 21.49 16.85
CA ALA A 347 -17.96 22.03 15.79
C ALA A 347 -18.51 21.76 14.39
N GLN A 348 -19.20 20.63 14.19
CA GLN A 348 -19.80 20.21 12.91
C GLN A 348 -21.30 20.51 12.79
N ALA A 349 -21.86 21.35 13.67
CA ALA A 349 -23.30 21.55 13.78
C ALA A 349 -23.96 22.00 12.46
N GLU A 350 -23.31 22.89 11.71
CA GLU A 350 -23.82 23.34 10.41
C GLU A 350 -23.83 22.23 9.37
N THR A 351 -22.77 21.42 9.29
CA THR A 351 -22.66 20.25 8.41
C THR A 351 -23.76 19.24 8.74
N ILE A 352 -23.91 18.91 10.02
CA ILE A 352 -24.92 17.98 10.53
C ILE A 352 -26.33 18.49 10.18
N ALA A 353 -26.63 19.77 10.43
CA ALA A 353 -27.94 20.36 10.13
C ALA A 353 -28.25 20.35 8.62
N ALA A 354 -27.27 20.72 7.78
CA ALA A 354 -27.41 20.69 6.33
C ALA A 354 -27.69 19.27 5.82
N PHE A 355 -27.00 18.28 6.40
CA PHE A 355 -27.18 16.89 6.04
C PHE A 355 -28.51 16.32 6.50
N LEU A 356 -28.94 16.59 7.74
CA LEU A 356 -30.26 16.19 8.25
C LEU A 356 -31.38 16.69 7.34
N LYS A 357 -31.25 17.92 6.79
CA LYS A 357 -32.20 18.46 5.82
C LYS A 357 -32.27 17.63 4.52
N ILE A 358 -31.14 17.11 4.05
CA ILE A 358 -31.09 16.21 2.88
C ILE A 358 -31.71 14.85 3.24
N ALA A 359 -31.31 14.27 4.37
CA ALA A 359 -31.80 12.97 4.85
C ALA A 359 -33.32 12.98 5.15
N LEU A 360 -33.90 14.11 5.54
CA LEU A 360 -35.36 14.25 5.71
C LEU A 360 -36.14 13.86 4.45
N LYS A 361 -35.59 14.05 3.24
CA LYS A 361 -36.21 13.63 1.99
C LYS A 361 -36.32 12.09 1.88
N LEU A 362 -35.51 11.36 2.63
CA LEU A 362 -35.48 9.89 2.65
C LEU A 362 -36.29 9.29 3.81
N LYS A 363 -36.80 10.10 4.75
CA LYS A 363 -37.54 9.59 5.94
C LYS A 363 -38.92 9.02 5.63
N ALA A 364 -39.52 9.39 4.50
CA ALA A 364 -40.80 8.82 4.10
C ALA A 364 -40.64 7.31 3.87
N LYS A 365 -41.53 6.51 4.49
CA LYS A 365 -41.60 5.09 4.18
C LYS A 365 -42.08 4.93 2.74
N TYR A 366 -41.40 4.07 1.98
CA TYR A 366 -41.89 3.68 0.66
C TYR A 366 -43.29 3.09 0.77
N THR A 367 -44.18 3.47 -0.14
CA THR A 367 -45.54 2.94 -0.25
C THR A 367 -45.68 2.31 -1.61
N ASP A 368 -46.12 1.05 -1.63
CA ASP A 368 -46.28 0.30 -2.88
C ASP A 368 -47.20 1.02 -3.85
N ASN A 369 -46.76 1.15 -5.09
CA ASN A 369 -47.56 1.70 -6.16
C ASN A 369 -48.34 0.54 -6.81
N PRO A 370 -49.69 0.65 -6.93
CA PRO A 370 -50.52 -0.41 -7.49
C PRO A 370 -50.26 -0.70 -8.97
N ASN A 371 -49.61 0.22 -9.70
CA ASN A 371 -49.26 0.06 -11.12
C ASN A 371 -47.89 -0.61 -11.33
N LEU A 372 -47.15 -0.89 -10.25
CA LEU A 372 -45.87 -1.57 -10.27
C LEU A 372 -46.04 -3.05 -9.86
N THR A 373 -45.25 -3.92 -10.46
CA THR A 373 -45.13 -5.32 -10.05
C THR A 373 -44.46 -5.42 -8.66
N PRO A 374 -44.54 -6.59 -7.99
CA PRO A 374 -43.85 -6.80 -6.72
C PRO A 374 -42.33 -6.58 -6.81
N GLU A 375 -41.70 -7.00 -7.91
CA GLU A 375 -40.26 -6.84 -8.12
C GLU A 375 -39.88 -5.36 -8.31
N GLU A 376 -40.67 -4.61 -9.07
CA GLU A 376 -40.46 -3.16 -9.27
C GLU A 376 -40.67 -2.37 -7.98
N ASN A 377 -41.69 -2.72 -7.19
CA ASN A 377 -41.88 -2.13 -5.87
C ASN A 377 -40.71 -2.45 -4.93
N SER A 378 -40.21 -3.68 -4.94
CA SER A 378 -39.02 -4.08 -4.16
C SER A 378 -37.80 -3.26 -4.55
N LEU A 379 -37.54 -3.08 -5.85
CA LEU A 379 -36.40 -2.29 -6.34
C LEU A 379 -36.41 -0.85 -5.77
N LEU A 380 -37.56 -0.17 -5.81
CA LEU A 380 -37.68 1.20 -5.29
C LEU A 380 -37.63 1.24 -3.76
N ALA A 381 -38.26 0.27 -3.09
CA ALA A 381 -38.24 0.16 -1.63
C ALA A 381 -36.83 -0.12 -1.09
N ASP A 382 -36.09 -1.03 -1.72
CA ASP A 382 -34.72 -1.40 -1.34
C ASP A 382 -33.76 -0.24 -1.58
N ARG A 383 -33.91 0.48 -2.70
CA ARG A 383 -33.15 1.71 -2.98
C ARG A 383 -33.40 2.78 -1.90
N GLN A 384 -34.67 3.06 -1.55
CA GLN A 384 -35.02 4.00 -0.47
C GLN A 384 -34.42 3.56 0.86
N LYS A 385 -34.57 2.28 1.22
CA LYS A 385 -34.08 1.71 2.48
C LYS A 385 -32.56 1.80 2.57
N PHE A 386 -31.84 1.47 1.50
CA PHE A 386 -30.40 1.57 1.44
C PHE A 386 -29.94 3.02 1.64
N LEU A 387 -30.51 3.96 0.87
CA LEU A 387 -30.18 5.38 0.97
C LEU A 387 -30.48 5.93 2.37
N ALA A 388 -31.64 5.61 2.93
CA ALA A 388 -31.99 6.01 4.29
C ALA A 388 -30.98 5.47 5.31
N ALA A 389 -30.64 4.18 5.26
CA ALA A 389 -29.69 3.58 6.21
C ALA A 389 -28.28 4.16 6.09
N ARG A 390 -27.81 4.44 4.87
CA ARG A 390 -26.43 4.89 4.63
C ARG A 390 -26.26 6.40 4.79
N LEU A 391 -27.30 7.15 4.43
CA LEU A 391 -27.34 8.61 4.48
C LEU A 391 -28.15 9.16 5.67
N GLU A 392 -28.40 8.37 6.72
CA GLU A 392 -28.93 8.88 7.98
C GLU A 392 -27.78 9.09 8.97
N LEU A 393 -27.40 10.34 9.23
CA LEU A 393 -26.52 10.69 10.35
C LEU A 393 -27.36 10.47 11.61
N ALA A 394 -27.34 9.24 12.13
CA ALA A 394 -27.94 8.91 13.41
C ALA A 394 -27.07 9.53 14.51
N THR A 395 -27.10 10.87 14.64
CA THR A 395 -26.31 11.62 15.63
C THR A 395 -26.57 11.12 17.05
N ASP A 396 -27.79 10.63 17.31
CA ASP A 396 -28.17 10.13 18.62
C ASP A 396 -27.72 8.68 18.87
N GLU A 397 -27.40 7.90 17.83
CA GLU A 397 -27.08 6.48 17.98
C GLU A 397 -25.73 6.24 18.71
N PRO A 398 -24.62 6.91 18.35
CA PRO A 398 -23.35 6.82 19.08
C PRO A 398 -23.51 7.21 20.55
N LYS A 399 -24.15 8.35 20.82
CA LYS A 399 -24.46 8.81 22.19
C LYS A 399 -25.30 7.79 22.95
N ARG A 400 -26.37 7.26 22.33
CA ARG A 400 -27.20 6.22 22.93
C ARG A 400 -26.43 4.94 23.24
N ARG A 401 -25.51 4.51 22.37
CA ARG A 401 -24.66 3.33 22.59
C ARG A 401 -23.70 3.55 23.78
N ILE A 402 -23.07 4.72 23.86
CA ILE A 402 -22.18 5.07 24.98
C ILE A 402 -22.99 5.17 26.29
N LEU A 403 -24.14 5.85 26.27
CA LEU A 403 -25.06 5.93 27.42
C LEU A 403 -25.58 4.56 27.86
N ALA A 404 -25.80 3.62 26.93
CA ALA A 404 -26.20 2.26 27.28
C ALA A 404 -25.08 1.49 28.02
N VAL A 405 -23.82 1.77 27.73
CA VAL A 405 -22.68 1.24 28.51
C VAL A 405 -22.63 1.91 29.88
N LYS A 406 -22.76 3.24 29.94
CA LYS A 406 -22.81 3.99 31.20
C LYS A 406 -23.92 3.47 32.13
N ALA A 407 -25.14 3.30 31.61
CA ALA A 407 -26.27 2.80 32.36
C ALA A 407 -26.07 1.36 32.90
N GLN A 408 -25.25 0.54 32.25
CA GLN A 408 -24.89 -0.78 32.79
C GLN A 408 -23.93 -0.65 33.97
N ALA A 409 -23.00 0.29 33.92
CA ALA A 409 -22.10 0.58 35.04
C ALA A 409 -22.84 1.23 36.22
N GLU A 410 -23.78 2.15 35.98
CA GLU A 410 -24.62 2.74 37.03
C GLU A 410 -25.46 1.68 37.75
N LYS A 411 -26.03 0.72 37.00
CA LYS A 411 -26.73 -0.43 37.59
C LYS A 411 -25.85 -1.30 38.48
N PHE A 412 -24.55 -1.42 38.17
CA PHE A 412 -23.61 -2.11 39.03
C PHE A 412 -23.46 -1.37 40.36
N SER A 413 -23.25 -0.04 40.33
CA SER A 413 -23.15 0.78 41.54
C SER A 413 -24.43 0.71 42.39
N GLU A 414 -25.61 0.78 41.77
CA GLU A 414 -26.89 0.61 42.48
C GLU A 414 -27.04 -0.78 43.13
N ARG A 415 -26.55 -1.84 42.47
CA ARG A 415 -26.57 -3.20 43.04
C ARG A 415 -25.61 -3.32 44.21
N LEU A 416 -24.42 -2.72 44.10
CA LEU A 416 -23.42 -2.73 45.17
C LEU A 416 -23.96 -2.04 46.43
N GLU A 417 -24.63 -0.88 46.29
CA GLU A 417 -25.28 -0.19 47.41
C GLU A 417 -26.36 -1.07 48.08
N LYS A 418 -27.18 -1.77 47.30
CA LYS A 418 -28.19 -2.70 47.87
C LYS A 418 -27.55 -3.86 48.64
N ILE A 419 -26.42 -4.36 48.17
CA ILE A 419 -25.69 -5.46 48.82
C ILE A 419 -25.12 -5.01 50.17
N ASN A 420 -24.69 -3.74 50.28
CA ASN A 420 -24.15 -3.18 51.53
C ASN A 420 -25.13 -3.29 52.71
N ASP A 421 -26.44 -3.29 52.42
CA ASP A 421 -27.52 -3.43 53.41
C ASP A 421 -28.12 -4.87 53.47
N SER A 422 -27.56 -5.85 52.75
CA SER A 422 -28.11 -7.21 52.65
C SER A 422 -27.67 -8.13 53.80
N GLU A 423 -28.60 -8.96 54.29
CA GLU A 423 -28.31 -10.04 55.25
C GLU A 423 -27.39 -11.13 54.66
N ASN A 424 -27.30 -11.24 53.32
CA ASN A 424 -26.45 -12.21 52.60
C ASN A 424 -25.20 -11.56 51.95
N TYR A 425 -24.70 -10.47 52.53
CA TYR A 425 -23.58 -9.65 52.05
C TYR A 425 -22.45 -10.42 51.34
N PHE A 426 -21.84 -11.42 52.01
CA PHE A 426 -20.69 -12.15 51.46
C PHE A 426 -21.01 -12.98 50.22
N ALA A 427 -22.18 -13.63 50.20
CA ALA A 427 -22.59 -14.47 49.07
C ALA A 427 -22.94 -13.60 47.85
N GLU A 428 -23.62 -12.48 48.07
CA GLU A 428 -24.00 -11.54 47.01
C GLU A 428 -22.79 -10.80 46.43
N LEU A 429 -21.81 -10.41 47.26
CA LEU A 429 -20.55 -9.84 46.77
C LEU A 429 -19.73 -10.83 45.95
N ALA A 430 -19.62 -12.08 46.40
CA ALA A 430 -18.89 -13.11 45.66
C ALA A 430 -19.53 -13.40 44.29
N ALA A 431 -20.87 -13.40 44.24
CA ALA A 431 -21.59 -13.53 42.97
C ALA A 431 -21.31 -12.34 42.05
N LEU A 432 -21.36 -11.11 42.58
CA LEU A 432 -21.07 -9.90 41.83
C LEU A 432 -19.62 -9.84 41.31
N GLU A 433 -18.65 -10.30 42.11
CA GLU A 433 -17.24 -10.39 41.72
C GLU A 433 -17.03 -11.31 40.52
N SER A 434 -17.76 -12.43 40.49
CA SER A 434 -17.66 -13.49 39.48
C SER A 434 -18.32 -13.17 38.13
N GLU A 435 -19.05 -12.06 38.01
CA GLU A 435 -19.77 -11.72 36.78
C GLU A 435 -18.82 -11.46 35.60
N PRO A 436 -19.11 -12.03 34.42
CA PRO A 436 -18.28 -11.86 33.24
C PRO A 436 -18.33 -10.41 32.75
N ARG A 437 -17.16 -9.85 32.47
CA ARG A 437 -16.97 -8.50 31.94
C ARG A 437 -15.85 -8.48 30.89
N PRO A 438 -15.96 -7.64 29.84
CA PRO A 438 -14.86 -7.47 28.89
C PRO A 438 -13.64 -6.85 29.57
N SER A 439 -12.47 -6.93 28.93
CA SER A 439 -11.33 -6.13 29.41
C SER A 439 -11.64 -4.64 29.25
N PHE A 440 -11.09 -3.83 30.17
CA PHE A 440 -11.26 -2.38 30.12
C PHE A 440 -10.70 -1.82 28.82
N GLU A 441 -9.56 -2.34 28.35
CA GLU A 441 -8.93 -1.95 27.09
C GLU A 441 -9.86 -2.18 25.88
N LEU A 442 -10.49 -3.37 25.80
CA LEU A 442 -11.41 -3.70 24.71
C LEU A 442 -12.65 -2.79 24.73
N LEU A 443 -13.15 -2.46 25.93
CA LEU A 443 -14.27 -1.53 26.08
C LEU A 443 -13.89 -0.14 25.57
N VAL A 444 -12.75 0.40 25.99
CA VAL A 444 -12.25 1.72 25.55
C VAL A 444 -11.99 1.74 24.04
N GLU A 445 -11.38 0.69 23.49
CA GLU A 445 -11.16 0.56 22.04
C GLU A 445 -12.48 0.54 21.27
N ASN A 446 -13.49 -0.19 21.75
CA ASN A 446 -14.79 -0.23 21.09
C ASN A 446 -15.54 1.12 21.21
N LEU A 447 -15.42 1.85 22.33
CA LEU A 447 -15.95 3.21 22.45
C LEU A 447 -15.24 4.17 21.48
N ALA A 448 -13.91 4.07 21.36
CA ALA A 448 -13.13 4.82 20.38
C ALA A 448 -13.59 4.54 18.94
N ARG A 449 -13.85 3.27 18.61
CA ARG A 449 -14.39 2.87 17.30
C ARG A 449 -15.76 3.51 17.03
N ILE A 450 -16.65 3.57 18.02
CA ILE A 450 -17.98 4.19 17.88
C ILE A 450 -17.86 5.68 17.52
N VAL A 451 -17.00 6.44 18.22
CA VAL A 451 -16.81 7.88 17.92
C VAL A 451 -16.08 8.09 16.58
N LEU A 452 -15.06 7.27 16.26
CA LEU A 452 -14.34 7.32 14.98
C LEU A 452 -15.26 7.02 13.79
N ASP A 453 -16.13 6.01 13.90
CA ASP A 453 -17.11 5.71 12.85
C ASP A 453 -18.09 6.87 12.63
N THR A 454 -18.44 7.59 13.70
CA THR A 454 -19.29 8.80 13.61
C THR A 454 -18.58 9.92 12.88
N GLN A 455 -17.33 10.19 13.26
CA GLN A 455 -16.50 11.19 12.61
C GLN A 455 -16.37 10.91 11.11
N ARG A 456 -15.94 9.69 10.73
CA ARG A 456 -15.72 9.33 9.31
C ARG A 456 -16.95 9.60 8.45
N ARG A 457 -18.15 9.39 9.00
CA ARG A 457 -19.40 9.67 8.29
C ARG A 457 -19.62 11.17 8.12
N VAL A 458 -19.49 11.96 9.19
CA VAL A 458 -19.67 13.41 9.13
C VAL A 458 -18.63 14.06 8.21
N ASP A 459 -17.37 13.65 8.30
CA ASP A 459 -16.28 14.13 7.45
C ASP A 459 -16.54 13.80 5.96
N PHE A 460 -16.95 12.56 5.66
CA PHE A 460 -17.36 12.18 4.30
C PHE A 460 -18.46 13.10 3.75
N PHE A 461 -19.46 13.44 4.57
CA PHE A 461 -20.54 14.35 4.15
C PHE A 461 -20.09 15.80 4.00
N ALA A 462 -19.18 16.27 4.85
CA ALA A 462 -18.59 17.59 4.74
C ALA A 462 -17.86 17.75 3.40
N GLU A 463 -17.07 16.74 3.01
CA GLU A 463 -16.29 16.71 1.78
C GLU A 463 -17.15 16.49 0.53
N ASN A 464 -18.24 15.69 0.63
CA ASN A 464 -18.99 15.20 -0.52
C ASN A 464 -20.46 15.68 -0.55
N LYS A 465 -20.74 16.86 0.03
CA LYS A 465 -22.10 17.42 0.16
C LYS A 465 -22.88 17.48 -1.16
N ASN A 466 -22.23 17.92 -2.25
CA ASN A 466 -22.87 18.08 -3.55
C ASN A 466 -23.27 16.73 -4.15
N PHE A 467 -22.37 15.75 -4.09
CA PHE A 467 -22.62 14.38 -4.53
C PHE A 467 -23.82 13.77 -3.79
N VAL A 468 -23.85 13.87 -2.46
CA VAL A 468 -24.96 13.37 -1.63
C VAL A 468 -26.29 14.01 -2.02
N ALA A 469 -26.30 15.33 -2.20
CA ALA A 469 -27.49 16.04 -2.65
C ALA A 469 -27.96 15.56 -4.03
N SER A 470 -27.01 15.33 -4.95
CA SER A 470 -27.31 14.77 -6.28
C SER A 470 -27.94 13.38 -6.20
N VAL A 471 -27.37 12.47 -5.39
CA VAL A 471 -27.91 11.12 -5.19
C VAL A 471 -29.35 11.15 -4.70
N VAL A 472 -29.64 11.95 -3.67
CA VAL A 472 -30.99 12.02 -3.09
C VAL A 472 -32.01 12.65 -4.04
N ASN A 473 -31.61 13.71 -4.76
CA ASN A 473 -32.49 14.34 -5.74
C ASN A 473 -32.75 13.41 -6.93
N SER A 474 -31.71 12.75 -7.43
CA SER A 474 -31.79 11.81 -8.54
C SER A 474 -32.67 10.61 -8.18
N HIS A 475 -32.54 10.08 -6.96
CA HIS A 475 -33.40 9.00 -6.48
C HIS A 475 -34.89 9.38 -6.50
N ALA A 476 -35.23 10.56 -5.99
CA ALA A 476 -36.61 11.04 -6.00
C ALA A 476 -37.14 11.19 -7.44
N HIS A 477 -36.34 11.84 -8.31
CA HIS A 477 -36.71 12.04 -9.71
C HIS A 477 -36.88 10.71 -10.46
N TRP A 478 -35.92 9.79 -10.35
CA TRP A 478 -35.97 8.48 -11.01
C TRP A 478 -37.16 7.64 -10.53
N SER A 479 -37.47 7.69 -9.23
CA SER A 479 -38.60 6.95 -8.67
C SER A 479 -39.93 7.46 -9.20
N ASP A 480 -40.10 8.77 -9.37
CA ASP A 480 -41.33 9.36 -9.88
C ASP A 480 -41.44 9.23 -11.39
N ASP A 481 -40.33 9.37 -12.12
CA ASP A 481 -40.22 9.09 -13.55
C ASP A 481 -40.65 7.64 -13.87
N TYR A 482 -40.14 6.65 -13.15
CA TYR A 482 -40.49 5.25 -13.39
C TYR A 482 -41.97 4.95 -13.09
N LYS A 483 -42.56 5.62 -12.10
CA LYS A 483 -44.02 5.51 -11.85
C LYS A 483 -44.82 6.14 -12.99
N ALA A 484 -44.39 7.29 -13.50
CA ALA A 484 -45.02 7.95 -14.64
C ALA A 484 -44.88 7.14 -15.93
N PHE A 485 -43.76 6.44 -16.12
CA PHE A 485 -43.56 5.49 -17.21
C PHE A 485 -44.68 4.43 -17.26
N LYS A 486 -45.06 3.90 -16.09
CA LYS A 486 -46.05 2.82 -15.97
C LYS A 486 -47.49 3.28 -16.14
N THR A 487 -47.72 4.59 -16.15
CA THR A 487 -49.05 5.21 -16.32
C THR A 487 -49.08 6.11 -17.56
N SER A 488 -48.56 7.33 -17.46
CA SER A 488 -48.68 8.38 -18.47
C SER A 488 -48.02 8.00 -19.79
N LEU A 489 -46.80 7.47 -19.78
CA LEU A 489 -46.10 7.11 -21.02
C LEU A 489 -46.74 5.90 -21.71
N ARG A 490 -47.26 4.95 -20.93
CA ARG A 490 -48.06 3.83 -21.48
C ARG A 490 -49.32 4.33 -22.18
N GLU A 491 -50.03 5.28 -21.56
CA GLU A 491 -51.23 5.88 -22.16
C GLU A 491 -50.88 6.69 -23.41
N GLU A 492 -49.76 7.40 -23.40
CA GLU A 492 -49.26 8.14 -24.57
C GLU A 492 -48.96 7.21 -25.75
N LEU A 493 -48.25 6.09 -25.51
CA LEU A 493 -48.02 5.05 -26.52
C LEU A 493 -49.34 4.50 -27.07
N ALA A 494 -50.27 4.14 -26.17
CA ALA A 494 -51.57 3.59 -26.57
C ALA A 494 -52.38 4.59 -27.42
N ALA A 495 -52.39 5.87 -27.04
CA ALA A 495 -53.06 6.92 -27.80
C ALA A 495 -52.42 7.12 -29.18
N ALA A 496 -51.09 7.16 -29.25
CA ALA A 496 -50.34 7.31 -30.50
C ALA A 496 -50.61 6.14 -31.47
N CYS A 497 -50.64 4.91 -30.97
CA CYS A 497 -50.89 3.72 -31.79
C CYS A 497 -52.35 3.62 -32.27
N ARG A 498 -53.32 3.93 -31.40
CA ARG A 498 -54.75 3.92 -31.77
C ARG A 498 -55.10 4.97 -32.81
N ASN A 499 -54.47 6.14 -32.74
CA ASN A 499 -54.63 7.19 -33.77
C ASN A 499 -54.20 6.71 -35.16
N ASP A 500 -53.22 5.80 -35.21
CA ASP A 500 -52.69 5.21 -36.45
C ASP A 500 -53.30 3.82 -36.75
N ALA A 501 -54.40 3.46 -36.07
CA ALA A 501 -55.11 2.19 -36.21
C ALA A 501 -54.26 0.92 -36.01
N ILE A 502 -53.22 0.99 -35.17
CA ILE A 502 -52.40 -0.16 -34.76
C ILE A 502 -53.13 -0.93 -33.65
N GLU A 503 -53.19 -2.26 -33.77
CA GLU A 503 -53.91 -3.14 -32.85
C GLU A 503 -53.36 -3.13 -31.42
N ASP A 504 -54.25 -3.29 -30.43
CA ASP A 504 -53.93 -3.27 -29.00
C ASP A 504 -52.93 -4.36 -28.61
N GLU A 505 -53.01 -5.55 -29.23
CA GLU A 505 -52.08 -6.65 -29.00
C GLU A 505 -50.65 -6.31 -29.43
N ILE A 506 -50.49 -5.50 -30.48
CA ILE A 506 -49.19 -5.20 -31.08
C ILE A 506 -48.44 -4.18 -30.23
N PHE A 507 -49.06 -3.05 -29.90
CA PHE A 507 -48.38 -2.06 -29.06
C PHE A 507 -48.23 -2.54 -27.61
N SER A 508 -49.08 -3.48 -27.14
CA SER A 508 -48.87 -4.14 -25.85
C SER A 508 -47.57 -4.93 -25.84
N ALA A 509 -47.28 -5.71 -26.89
CA ALA A 509 -46.01 -6.43 -27.01
C ALA A 509 -44.81 -5.47 -27.08
N TRP A 510 -44.96 -4.30 -27.72
CA TRP A 510 -43.90 -3.28 -27.73
C TRP A 510 -43.68 -2.67 -26.35
N TYR A 511 -44.76 -2.41 -25.62
CA TYR A 511 -44.68 -1.91 -24.26
C TYR A 511 -44.05 -2.94 -23.31
N ASP A 512 -44.32 -4.23 -23.48
CA ASP A 512 -43.67 -5.29 -22.70
C ASP A 512 -42.15 -5.31 -22.93
N ASP A 513 -41.69 -5.23 -24.19
CA ASP A 513 -40.25 -5.11 -24.51
C ASP A 513 -39.64 -3.80 -23.97
N TRP A 514 -40.38 -2.69 -24.05
CA TRP A 514 -39.97 -1.42 -23.46
C TRP A 514 -39.81 -1.53 -21.94
N GLN A 515 -40.75 -2.18 -21.25
CA GLN A 515 -40.68 -2.41 -19.80
C GLN A 515 -39.44 -3.19 -19.40
N VAL A 516 -39.10 -4.26 -20.13
CA VAL A 516 -37.89 -5.05 -19.85
C VAL A 516 -36.63 -4.18 -19.92
N LYS A 517 -36.49 -3.39 -20.99
CA LYS A 517 -35.33 -2.49 -21.16
C LYS A 517 -35.31 -1.39 -20.10
N ARG A 518 -36.48 -0.82 -19.81
CA ARG A 518 -36.62 0.27 -18.86
C ARG A 518 -36.30 -0.17 -17.44
N PHE A 519 -36.76 -1.35 -17.05
CA PHE A 519 -36.43 -1.97 -15.77
C PHE A 519 -34.94 -2.30 -15.64
N ALA A 520 -34.30 -2.81 -16.70
CA ALA A 520 -32.85 -3.08 -16.69
C ALA A 520 -32.02 -1.81 -16.43
N ILE A 521 -32.44 -0.67 -17.00
CA ILE A 521 -31.82 0.64 -16.73
C ILE A 521 -32.03 1.05 -15.27
N GLU A 522 -33.23 0.89 -14.71
CA GLU A 522 -33.50 1.21 -13.30
C GLU A 522 -32.66 0.40 -12.32
N GLN A 523 -32.37 -0.85 -12.64
CA GLN A 523 -31.51 -1.71 -11.82
C GLN A 523 -30.06 -1.21 -11.74
N ARG A 524 -29.62 -0.30 -12.61
CA ARG A 524 -28.25 0.23 -12.61
C ARG A 524 -28.02 1.38 -11.62
N PHE A 525 -29.08 2.05 -11.18
CA PHE A 525 -28.95 3.22 -10.31
C PHE A 525 -28.30 2.87 -8.95
N LEU A 526 -28.86 1.89 -8.24
CA LEU A 526 -28.42 1.56 -6.88
C LEU A 526 -26.95 1.06 -6.85
N PRO A 527 -26.51 0.12 -7.71
CA PRO A 527 -25.11 -0.31 -7.73
C PRO A 527 -24.11 0.83 -7.95
N LEU A 528 -24.43 1.82 -8.80
CA LEU A 528 -23.58 3.00 -9.01
C LEU A 528 -23.47 3.83 -7.73
N VAL A 529 -24.58 4.06 -7.04
CA VAL A 529 -24.61 4.78 -5.77
C VAL A 529 -23.86 4.03 -4.67
N GLU A 530 -24.03 2.71 -4.58
CA GLU A 530 -23.32 1.87 -3.59
C GLU A 530 -21.81 1.95 -3.75
N PHE A 531 -21.33 1.91 -4.99
CA PHE A 531 -19.91 2.05 -5.30
C PHE A 531 -19.42 3.47 -5.01
N ALA A 532 -20.23 4.48 -5.32
CA ALA A 532 -19.88 5.87 -5.11
C ALA A 532 -19.79 6.29 -3.63
N ILE A 533 -20.72 5.81 -2.80
CA ILE A 533 -20.71 6.06 -1.34
C ILE A 533 -19.48 5.44 -0.66
N LYS A 534 -18.81 4.46 -1.28
CA LYS A 534 -17.55 3.90 -0.78
C LYS A 534 -16.31 4.75 -1.10
N GLY A 535 -16.47 5.90 -1.77
CA GLY A 535 -15.36 6.81 -2.09
C GLY A 535 -14.80 6.65 -3.50
N ASN A 536 -15.46 5.91 -4.39
CA ASN A 536 -15.02 5.71 -5.77
C ASN A 536 -15.93 6.48 -6.74
N LEU A 537 -15.41 6.94 -7.89
CA LEU A 537 -16.23 7.62 -8.91
C LEU A 537 -17.10 8.80 -8.42
N ILE A 538 -16.82 9.42 -7.27
CA ILE A 538 -17.63 10.54 -6.75
C ILE A 538 -17.59 11.72 -7.72
N ASP A 539 -16.42 12.00 -8.28
CA ASP A 539 -16.17 13.06 -9.28
C ASP A 539 -16.85 12.77 -10.62
N ALA A 540 -17.05 11.50 -10.97
CA ALA A 540 -17.64 11.07 -12.23
C ALA A 540 -19.13 10.69 -12.11
N PHE A 541 -19.70 10.67 -10.90
CA PHE A 541 -21.04 10.13 -10.65
C PHE A 541 -22.11 10.79 -11.51
N ASP A 542 -22.16 12.12 -11.52
CA ASP A 542 -23.16 12.88 -12.28
C ASP A 542 -23.00 12.69 -13.79
N ILE A 543 -21.76 12.50 -14.27
CA ILE A 543 -21.47 12.24 -15.70
C ILE A 543 -22.00 10.86 -16.09
N ILE A 544 -21.69 9.83 -15.32
CA ILE A 544 -22.14 8.45 -15.57
C ILE A 544 -23.67 8.36 -15.50
N LEU A 545 -24.27 8.97 -14.48
CA LEU A 545 -25.71 9.00 -14.32
C LEU A 545 -26.38 9.78 -15.47
N GLY A 546 -25.74 10.87 -15.93
CA GLY A 546 -26.16 11.61 -17.12
C GLY A 546 -26.16 10.77 -18.39
N SER A 547 -25.11 9.97 -18.63
CA SER A 547 -25.08 9.03 -19.77
C SER A 547 -26.19 7.98 -19.69
N LEU A 548 -26.46 7.45 -18.49
CA LEU A 548 -27.54 6.49 -18.28
C LEU A 548 -28.93 7.13 -18.52
N HIS A 549 -29.12 8.37 -18.07
CA HIS A 549 -30.33 9.14 -18.32
C HIS A 549 -30.53 9.44 -19.81
N ALA A 550 -29.47 9.80 -20.53
CA ALA A 550 -29.55 10.02 -21.98
C ALA A 550 -29.90 8.72 -22.74
N TYR A 551 -29.36 7.58 -22.30
CA TYR A 551 -29.70 6.28 -22.88
C TYR A 551 -31.16 5.93 -22.64
N ARG A 552 -31.66 6.14 -21.41
CA ARG A 552 -33.09 6.02 -21.10
C ARG A 552 -33.93 6.85 -22.07
N ASP A 553 -33.66 8.16 -22.17
CA ASP A 553 -34.52 9.07 -22.93
C ASP A 553 -34.54 8.67 -24.41
N ALA A 554 -33.43 8.14 -24.93
CA ALA A 554 -33.35 7.60 -26.28
C ALA A 554 -34.21 6.33 -26.46
N VAL A 555 -34.26 5.44 -25.46
CA VAL A 555 -35.14 4.26 -25.46
C VAL A 555 -36.60 4.70 -25.41
N ASP A 556 -36.95 5.63 -24.53
CA ASP A 556 -38.33 6.12 -24.38
C ASP A 556 -38.82 6.80 -25.67
N LYS A 557 -37.98 7.66 -26.24
CA LYS A 557 -38.24 8.31 -27.53
C LYS A 557 -38.44 7.29 -28.65
N PHE A 558 -37.63 6.22 -28.68
CA PHE A 558 -37.76 5.18 -29.70
C PHE A 558 -39.16 4.55 -29.68
N TYR A 559 -39.65 4.10 -28.52
CA TYR A 559 -40.98 3.47 -28.44
C TYR A 559 -42.12 4.46 -28.70
N LEU A 560 -42.02 5.69 -28.21
CA LEU A 560 -43.08 6.69 -28.38
C LEU A 560 -43.20 7.21 -29.81
N HIS A 561 -42.10 7.30 -30.56
CA HIS A 561 -42.08 8.06 -31.81
C HIS A 561 -41.54 7.30 -33.03
N GLU A 562 -40.63 6.34 -32.84
CA GLU A 562 -39.90 5.71 -33.95
C GLU A 562 -40.40 4.29 -34.23
N ARG A 563 -40.74 3.52 -33.19
CA ARG A 563 -41.14 2.11 -33.26
C ARG A 563 -42.33 1.88 -34.19
N LYS A 564 -43.33 2.77 -34.15
CA LYS A 564 -44.52 2.70 -35.00
C LYS A 564 -44.22 2.90 -36.48
N ASN A 565 -43.27 3.77 -36.81
CA ASN A 565 -42.87 4.04 -38.20
C ASN A 565 -42.18 2.82 -38.80
N ILE A 566 -41.38 2.11 -38.00
CA ILE A 566 -40.75 0.84 -38.40
C ILE A 566 -41.82 -0.21 -38.68
N TYR A 567 -42.81 -0.37 -37.79
CA TYR A 567 -43.92 -1.29 -38.00
C TYR A 567 -44.69 -0.98 -39.29
N GLN A 568 -45.15 0.26 -39.47
CA GLN A 568 -45.91 0.68 -40.65
C GLN A 568 -45.13 0.48 -41.96
N LYS A 569 -43.80 0.59 -41.93
CA LYS A 569 -42.93 0.34 -43.09
C LYS A 569 -42.98 -1.13 -43.53
N PHE A 570 -43.08 -2.09 -42.60
CA PHE A 570 -42.88 -3.51 -42.89
C PHE A 570 -44.11 -4.41 -42.72
N ALA A 571 -45.12 -4.02 -41.94
CA ALA A 571 -46.27 -4.85 -41.56
C ALA A 571 -47.06 -5.45 -42.75
N PHE A 572 -47.01 -4.83 -43.93
CA PHE A 572 -47.72 -5.27 -45.14
C PHE A 572 -46.79 -5.82 -46.24
N GLN A 573 -45.52 -6.08 -45.91
CA GLN A 573 -44.53 -6.62 -46.85
C GLN A 573 -44.35 -8.14 -46.65
N ALA A 574 -44.16 -8.88 -47.76
CA ALA A 574 -43.82 -10.29 -47.68
C ALA A 574 -42.47 -10.49 -46.97
N GLY A 575 -42.46 -11.26 -45.87
CA GLY A 575 -41.27 -11.41 -45.01
C GLY A 575 -40.95 -10.16 -44.17
N GLY A 576 -41.90 -9.22 -44.02
CA GLY A 576 -41.73 -7.97 -43.27
C GLY A 576 -41.37 -8.15 -41.80
N ASP A 577 -41.87 -9.21 -41.14
CA ASP A 577 -41.66 -9.46 -39.71
C ASP A 577 -40.17 -9.54 -39.31
N LEU A 578 -39.35 -10.19 -40.14
CA LEU A 578 -37.90 -10.29 -39.92
C LEU A 578 -37.20 -8.95 -40.15
N GLN A 579 -37.63 -8.18 -41.16
CA GLN A 579 -37.07 -6.85 -41.43
C GLN A 579 -37.40 -5.87 -40.31
N GLU A 580 -38.65 -5.90 -39.82
CA GLU A 580 -39.11 -5.11 -38.68
C GLU A 580 -38.30 -5.42 -37.43
N LYS A 581 -38.07 -6.70 -37.14
CA LYS A 581 -37.29 -7.15 -35.99
C LYS A 581 -35.85 -6.60 -36.03
N PHE A 582 -35.15 -6.80 -37.14
CA PHE A 582 -33.76 -6.36 -37.26
C PHE A 582 -33.62 -4.83 -37.31
N GLU A 583 -34.57 -4.10 -37.93
CA GLU A 583 -34.56 -2.64 -37.94
C GLU A 583 -34.79 -2.08 -36.52
N THR A 584 -35.69 -2.72 -35.76
CA THR A 584 -35.95 -2.40 -34.35
C THR A 584 -34.71 -2.61 -33.50
N GLU A 585 -34.09 -3.80 -33.59
CA GLU A 585 -32.87 -4.11 -32.84
C GLU A 585 -31.69 -3.21 -33.23
N SER A 586 -31.53 -2.91 -34.53
CA SER A 586 -30.49 -1.99 -35.03
C SER A 586 -30.68 -0.56 -34.52
N THR A 587 -31.90 -0.05 -34.52
CA THR A 587 -32.18 1.32 -34.06
C THR A 587 -31.93 1.47 -32.56
N LEU A 588 -32.39 0.50 -31.77
CA LEU A 588 -32.09 0.45 -30.33
C LEU A 588 -30.60 0.26 -30.05
N TYR A 589 -29.91 -0.53 -30.87
CA TYR A 589 -28.47 -0.76 -30.73
C TYR A 589 -27.66 0.54 -30.90
N LYS A 590 -28.06 1.46 -31.77
CA LYS A 590 -27.40 2.77 -31.91
C LYS A 590 -27.41 3.57 -30.60
N SER A 591 -28.51 3.49 -29.84
CA SER A 591 -28.60 4.13 -28.51
C SER A 591 -27.65 3.47 -27.51
N ALA A 592 -27.55 2.13 -27.52
CA ALA A 592 -26.62 1.39 -26.67
C ALA A 592 -25.15 1.64 -27.05
N GLU A 593 -24.84 1.74 -28.34
CA GLU A 593 -23.51 2.10 -28.84
C GLU A 593 -23.08 3.49 -28.35
N LYS A 594 -24.00 4.47 -28.37
CA LYS A 594 -23.72 5.80 -27.82
C LYS A 594 -23.38 5.72 -26.32
N LEU A 595 -24.19 4.99 -25.54
CA LEU A 595 -23.90 4.77 -24.12
C LEU A 595 -22.54 4.10 -23.92
N GLN A 596 -22.21 3.10 -24.72
CA GLN A 596 -20.91 2.43 -24.68
C GLN A 596 -19.76 3.42 -24.88
N ARG A 597 -19.84 4.29 -25.90
CA ARG A 597 -18.81 5.29 -26.18
C ARG A 597 -18.66 6.30 -25.03
N ASP A 598 -19.77 6.84 -24.54
CA ASP A 598 -19.77 7.79 -23.41
C ASP A 598 -19.12 7.15 -22.17
N LEU A 599 -19.39 5.87 -21.90
CA LEU A 599 -18.80 5.14 -20.77
C LEU A 599 -17.33 4.76 -21.00
N GLN A 600 -16.92 4.43 -22.22
CA GLN A 600 -15.53 4.13 -22.54
C GLN A 600 -14.60 5.30 -22.21
N GLU A 601 -14.99 6.52 -22.60
CA GLU A 601 -14.21 7.72 -22.27
C GLU A 601 -14.00 7.85 -20.75
N ILE A 602 -15.05 7.58 -19.97
CA ILE A 602 -14.96 7.60 -18.51
C ILE A 602 -14.05 6.47 -18.02
N ILE A 603 -14.25 5.22 -18.47
CA ILE A 603 -13.49 4.04 -18.06
C ILE A 603 -11.99 4.24 -18.30
N PHE A 604 -11.59 4.68 -19.50
CA PHE A 604 -10.17 4.84 -19.83
C PHE A 604 -9.53 6.08 -19.21
N SER A 605 -10.33 7.05 -18.73
CA SER A 605 -9.82 8.16 -17.93
C SER A 605 -9.50 7.80 -16.47
N ARG A 606 -9.92 6.62 -15.97
CA ARG A 606 -9.74 6.26 -14.56
C ARG A 606 -8.36 5.68 -14.27
N ASP A 607 -7.78 6.07 -13.13
CA ASP A 607 -6.52 5.52 -12.62
C ASP A 607 -6.68 4.18 -11.90
N LYS A 608 -7.79 4.01 -11.17
CA LYS A 608 -8.03 2.81 -10.37
C LYS A 608 -8.62 1.69 -11.22
N THR A 609 -7.94 0.56 -11.31
CA THR A 609 -8.44 -0.65 -11.99
C THR A 609 -9.79 -1.11 -11.45
N GLU A 610 -10.04 -0.99 -10.15
CA GLU A 610 -11.33 -1.34 -9.54
C GLU A 610 -12.49 -0.54 -10.15
N GLU A 611 -12.32 0.76 -10.38
CA GLU A 611 -13.34 1.63 -10.97
C GLU A 611 -13.62 1.25 -12.43
N ARG A 612 -12.56 0.92 -13.18
CA ARG A 612 -12.65 0.47 -14.58
C ARG A 612 -13.43 -0.83 -14.72
N VAL A 613 -13.08 -1.82 -13.91
CA VAL A 613 -13.73 -3.14 -13.89
C VAL A 613 -15.17 -3.03 -13.41
N PHE A 614 -15.44 -2.19 -12.40
CA PHE A 614 -16.79 -1.93 -11.93
C PHE A 614 -17.67 -1.39 -13.05
N LEU A 615 -17.24 -0.34 -13.76
CA LEU A 615 -18.03 0.30 -14.81
C LEU A 615 -18.38 -0.64 -15.98
N LEU A 616 -17.47 -1.52 -16.38
CA LEU A 616 -17.74 -2.53 -17.41
C LEU A 616 -18.83 -3.52 -16.97
N ARG A 617 -18.68 -4.08 -15.77
CA ARG A 617 -19.66 -5.02 -15.20
C ARG A 617 -21.01 -4.35 -14.94
N TRP A 618 -20.96 -3.09 -14.52
CA TRP A 618 -22.14 -2.29 -14.30
C TRP A 618 -22.93 -2.09 -15.61
N ALA A 619 -22.24 -1.81 -16.72
CA ALA A 619 -22.84 -1.56 -18.03
C ALA A 619 -23.23 -2.82 -18.81
N GLU A 620 -22.67 -3.99 -18.49
CA GLU A 620 -22.89 -5.25 -19.22
C GLU A 620 -24.36 -5.55 -19.53
N PRO A 621 -25.32 -5.50 -18.57
CA PRO A 621 -26.71 -5.85 -18.86
C PRO A 621 -27.39 -4.91 -19.86
N LEU A 622 -26.84 -3.71 -20.09
CA LEU A 622 -27.36 -2.73 -21.04
C LEU A 622 -26.71 -2.87 -22.42
N LEU A 623 -25.45 -3.30 -22.47
CA LEU A 623 -24.62 -3.29 -23.68
C LEU A 623 -24.46 -4.68 -24.32
N ASN A 624 -24.70 -5.75 -23.55
CA ASN A 624 -24.50 -7.15 -23.96
C ASN A 624 -23.06 -7.39 -24.47
N LEU A 625 -22.07 -7.08 -23.61
CA LEU A 625 -20.63 -7.17 -23.89
C LEU A 625 -20.06 -8.53 -23.40
N PRO A 626 -19.09 -9.14 -24.12
CA PRO A 626 -18.42 -10.37 -23.65
C PRO A 626 -17.39 -10.05 -22.54
N LEU A 627 -17.80 -10.12 -21.27
CA LEU A 627 -17.00 -9.66 -20.12
C LEU A 627 -15.71 -10.43 -19.86
N ASP A 628 -15.70 -11.75 -20.07
CA ASP A 628 -14.61 -12.62 -19.61
C ASP A 628 -13.29 -12.37 -20.35
N GLU A 629 -13.37 -11.99 -21.62
CA GLU A 629 -12.18 -11.69 -22.45
C GLU A 629 -11.71 -10.25 -22.20
N ILE A 630 -12.64 -9.28 -22.12
CA ILE A 630 -12.33 -7.84 -22.01
C ILE A 630 -11.82 -7.47 -20.61
N SER A 631 -12.33 -8.12 -19.55
CA SER A 631 -11.95 -7.82 -18.16
C SER A 631 -10.48 -8.12 -17.85
N ASN A 632 -9.81 -8.97 -18.63
CA ASN A 632 -8.40 -9.30 -18.45
C ASN A 632 -7.48 -8.23 -19.05
N PHE A 633 -7.87 -7.63 -20.19
CA PHE A 633 -7.08 -6.59 -20.86
C PHE A 633 -7.17 -5.23 -20.15
N ILE A 634 -8.32 -4.90 -19.57
CA ILE A 634 -8.54 -3.61 -18.88
C ILE A 634 -7.86 -3.53 -17.50
N ARG A 635 -7.26 -4.64 -17.02
CA ARG A 635 -6.43 -4.64 -15.81
C ARG A 635 -5.05 -4.03 -16.03
N ASP A 636 -4.56 -4.04 -17.27
CA ASP A 636 -3.24 -3.55 -17.63
C ASP A 636 -3.35 -2.23 -18.40
N ARG A 637 -2.80 -1.15 -17.81
CA ARG A 637 -2.82 0.18 -18.42
C ARG A 637 -2.04 0.26 -19.74
N GLU A 638 -1.05 -0.59 -19.94
CA GLU A 638 -0.29 -0.63 -21.20
C GLU A 638 -1.14 -1.14 -22.37
N LEU A 639 -2.27 -1.79 -22.06
CA LEU A 639 -3.21 -2.36 -23.03
C LEU A 639 -4.47 -1.52 -23.22
N ASP A 640 -4.52 -0.29 -22.70
CA ASP A 640 -5.70 0.59 -22.79
C ASP A 640 -6.09 0.89 -24.22
N ALA A 641 -5.12 1.21 -25.09
CA ALA A 641 -5.35 1.46 -26.50
C ALA A 641 -5.90 0.21 -27.22
N ILE A 642 -5.36 -0.96 -26.88
CA ILE A 642 -5.80 -2.25 -27.45
C ILE A 642 -7.21 -2.58 -26.96
N SER A 643 -7.49 -2.36 -25.67
CA SER A 643 -8.81 -2.62 -25.07
C SER A 643 -9.88 -1.70 -25.65
N ALA A 644 -9.57 -0.42 -25.86
CA ALA A 644 -10.46 0.53 -26.51
C ALA A 644 -10.73 0.15 -27.96
N GLU A 645 -9.69 -0.24 -28.71
CA GLU A 645 -9.81 -0.69 -30.09
C GLU A 645 -10.64 -1.97 -30.19
N VAL A 646 -10.42 -2.97 -29.33
CA VAL A 646 -11.21 -4.21 -29.30
C VAL A 646 -12.68 -3.92 -29.04
N LEU A 647 -13.01 -3.04 -28.08
CA LEU A 647 -14.40 -2.66 -27.81
C LEU A 647 -15.05 -1.94 -29.01
N ASN A 648 -14.29 -1.12 -29.73
CA ASN A 648 -14.76 -0.46 -30.96
C ASN A 648 -14.97 -1.47 -32.09
N GLN A 649 -14.07 -2.44 -32.25
CA GLN A 649 -14.19 -3.51 -33.24
C GLN A 649 -15.41 -4.41 -32.95
N PHE A 650 -15.70 -4.71 -31.68
CA PHE A 650 -16.93 -5.41 -31.32
C PHE A 650 -18.19 -4.61 -31.67
N ALA A 651 -18.16 -3.29 -31.43
CA ALA A 651 -19.28 -2.43 -31.78
C ALA A 651 -19.50 -2.39 -33.30
N GLU A 652 -18.42 -2.24 -34.06
CA GLU A 652 -18.42 -2.23 -35.51
C GLU A 652 -18.90 -3.58 -36.09
N LEU A 653 -18.40 -4.70 -35.57
CA LEU A 653 -18.81 -6.04 -36.01
C LEU A 653 -20.31 -6.26 -35.80
N ARG A 654 -20.85 -5.80 -34.66
CA ARG A 654 -22.28 -5.92 -34.37
C ARG A 654 -23.13 -5.03 -35.27
N ARG A 655 -22.66 -3.82 -35.59
CA ARG A 655 -23.30 -2.96 -36.59
C ARG A 655 -23.35 -3.63 -37.96
N GLN A 656 -22.23 -4.17 -38.44
CA GLN A 656 -22.14 -4.88 -39.72
C GLN A 656 -23.06 -6.10 -39.76
N ASN A 657 -23.14 -6.87 -38.67
CA ASN A 657 -24.07 -7.99 -38.57
C ASN A 657 -25.53 -7.56 -38.76
N PHE A 658 -25.96 -6.46 -38.13
CA PHE A 658 -27.32 -5.95 -38.34
C PHE A 658 -27.56 -5.49 -39.78
N GLU A 659 -26.60 -4.81 -40.41
CA GLU A 659 -26.69 -4.41 -41.82
C GLU A 659 -26.83 -5.63 -42.74
N GLN A 660 -26.05 -6.69 -42.48
CA GLN A 660 -26.12 -7.94 -43.23
C GLN A 660 -27.45 -8.67 -43.01
N TYR A 661 -27.92 -8.80 -41.75
CA TYR A 661 -29.21 -9.41 -41.46
C TYR A 661 -30.39 -8.66 -42.11
N LEU A 662 -30.32 -7.33 -42.17
CA LEU A 662 -31.30 -6.52 -42.89
C LEU A 662 -31.28 -6.80 -44.40
N ALA A 663 -30.09 -6.89 -45.01
CA ALA A 663 -29.94 -7.21 -46.43
C ALA A 663 -30.44 -8.62 -46.78
N ASP A 664 -30.12 -9.60 -45.94
CA ASP A 664 -30.56 -11.00 -46.10
C ASP A 664 -32.09 -11.11 -45.93
N SER A 665 -32.64 -10.46 -44.91
CA SER A 665 -34.09 -10.41 -44.65
C SER A 665 -34.87 -9.77 -45.81
N LYS A 666 -34.33 -8.69 -46.39
CA LYS A 666 -34.89 -8.06 -47.58
C LYS A 666 -34.88 -9.02 -48.77
N SER A 667 -33.75 -9.67 -49.04
CA SER A 667 -33.59 -10.63 -50.15
C SER A 667 -34.55 -11.82 -50.00
N TYR A 668 -34.76 -12.30 -48.78
CA TYR A 668 -35.74 -13.32 -48.46
C TYR A 668 -37.17 -12.85 -48.74
N GLY A 669 -37.54 -11.63 -48.31
CA GLY A 669 -38.86 -11.05 -48.58
C GLY A 669 -39.16 -10.92 -50.08
N GLU A 670 -38.19 -10.45 -50.86
CA GLU A 670 -38.31 -10.37 -52.33
C GLU A 670 -38.54 -11.75 -52.97
N ALA A 671 -37.86 -12.79 -52.48
CA ALA A 671 -38.04 -14.16 -52.96
C ALA A 671 -39.42 -14.74 -52.61
N VAL A 672 -39.95 -14.45 -51.41
CA VAL A 672 -41.31 -14.82 -51.00
C VAL A 672 -42.35 -14.12 -51.88
N GLN A 673 -42.21 -12.81 -52.08
CA GLN A 673 -43.12 -12.03 -52.92
C GLN A 673 -43.17 -12.57 -54.37
N LYS A 674 -42.02 -12.93 -54.92
CA LYS A 674 -41.93 -13.54 -56.25
C LYS A 674 -42.67 -14.88 -56.30
N ARG A 675 -42.48 -15.74 -55.31
CA ARG A 675 -43.15 -17.04 -55.21
C ARG A 675 -44.67 -16.90 -55.09
N GLU A 676 -45.15 -15.96 -54.29
CA GLU A 676 -46.58 -15.67 -54.14
C GLU A 676 -47.19 -15.10 -55.42
N SER A 677 -46.48 -14.21 -56.12
CA SER A 677 -46.91 -13.70 -57.43
C SER A 677 -47.04 -14.83 -58.46
N GLU A 678 -46.06 -15.72 -58.53
CA GLU A 678 -46.06 -16.89 -59.42
C GLU A 678 -47.21 -17.86 -59.06
N PHE A 679 -47.43 -18.12 -57.77
CA PHE A 679 -48.53 -18.96 -57.29
C PHE A 679 -49.91 -18.35 -57.57
N ASN A 680 -50.10 -17.06 -57.29
CA ASN A 680 -51.36 -16.36 -57.57
C ASN A 680 -51.65 -16.28 -59.08
N ALA A 681 -50.61 -16.09 -59.91
CA ALA A 681 -50.74 -16.16 -61.35
C ALA A 681 -51.16 -17.56 -61.84
N LEU A 682 -50.66 -18.62 -61.18
CA LEU A 682 -51.06 -20.01 -61.45
C LEU A 682 -52.53 -20.25 -61.08
N ILE A 683 -52.94 -19.86 -59.87
CA ILE A 683 -54.33 -19.98 -59.39
C ILE A 683 -55.30 -19.20 -60.27
N PHE A 684 -54.92 -17.99 -60.70
CA PHE A 684 -55.74 -17.18 -61.61
C PHE A 684 -55.91 -17.87 -62.98
N ARG A 685 -54.84 -18.46 -63.54
CA ARG A 685 -54.95 -19.25 -64.78
C ARG A 685 -55.89 -20.45 -64.58
N MET A 686 -55.73 -21.21 -63.50
CA MET A 686 -56.58 -22.36 -63.21
C MET A 686 -58.06 -21.97 -63.07
N ARG A 687 -58.37 -20.87 -62.40
CA ARG A 687 -59.75 -20.35 -62.28
C ARG A 687 -60.33 -19.90 -63.62
N LYS A 688 -59.52 -19.26 -64.47
CA LYS A 688 -59.92 -18.83 -65.82
C LYS A 688 -60.22 -20.03 -66.72
N ASP A 689 -59.43 -21.10 -66.61
CA ASP A 689 -59.62 -22.30 -67.40
C ASP A 689 -60.86 -23.10 -66.95
N LEU A 690 -61.18 -23.10 -65.65
CA LEU A 690 -62.42 -23.67 -65.09
C LEU A 690 -63.70 -22.90 -65.50
N HIS A 691 -63.62 -21.63 -65.88
CA HIS A 691 -64.77 -20.85 -66.38
C HIS A 691 -64.96 -20.97 -67.90
N LYS A 692 -64.05 -21.69 -68.59
CA LYS A 692 -64.12 -21.97 -70.03
C LYS A 692 -64.61 -23.39 -70.34
N SER A 693 -64.79 -24.23 -69.33
CA SER A 693 -65.53 -25.50 -69.37
C SER A 693 -66.96 -25.29 -68.91
#